data_AF-A0AA36M0Y7-F1
#
_entry.id   AF-A0AA36M0Y7-F1
#
_cell.length_a   1.000
_cell.length_b   1.000
_cell.length_c   1.000
_cell.angle_alpha   90.00
_cell.angle_beta   90.00
_cell.angle_gamma   90.00
#
_symmetry.space_group_name_H-M   'P 1'
#
loop_
_entity.id
_entity.type
_entity.pdbx_description
1 polymer ?
#
loop_
_entity_poly.entity_id
_entity_poly.type
_entity_poly.pdbx_seq_one_letter_code
_entity_poly.pdbx_strand_id
1 'polypeptide(L)'
;MVKKSSELLALISFLQIMSLATAGLFENLCVHPFQFGTGKQKGLNCTVKYKKFTTKKNHARELCDTLSPFDVLDYKNGFPTVCTYVKSLKCDDHELPIDDLCITVMVQSSYSENACGEDYQLHTIQSRLEHKWITVLMQPKYFDLWIGNEAHEMQFKKPILPKRLRKTNKKKLKIKLRVDTGTMEFIPRGTTLYAKISEVLFHVCARKAEVFEHKIEEDHELVEKIGIPTGFANDSTERARPFFHMPIMVPVRGTKMDASVQELQKACEVLPNGYVASLRDFRDPGEFAALRAEFPSGLYRTTIAFLPNASYAKKPTCKGNKRFKGMRIKYMYYGPDNSSQTPHEHWKDKYPSWKCADLPRTTVAMETHYMDIPAMARRNLICSYGTPPNLPPVKLEEQCNKLAHWDSDKGSCVCNDPSADGRLKYPEKFKDYPEGAVCFDCENAVITRSIVFILDGSGTVTPEGWRRQKEFMMKVIKYIKNVRVGLVVISARSYPEILIDHFENVKFRFENFLMTREYPWTWTAIGPALYEARWMLSKETTTQKIIVMISDGDEDQCKSRPPICGDEEHRRIRLHPQRQEADLVWAAGIKLIYIVCTDRYKTDRDFASRVAHIARGIENAIPVEHYTKLDKSIFDNVLEEICKEAMAGL
;
A
#
# COMPACT_ATOMS: atom_id res chain seq x y z
N MET A 1 -2.13 -42.75 -51.50
CA MET A 1 -1.61 -41.47 -52.03
C MET A 1 -2.08 -40.20 -51.29
N VAL A 2 -2.91 -40.27 -50.22
CA VAL A 2 -3.53 -39.08 -49.59
C VAL A 2 -2.82 -38.55 -48.33
N LYS A 3 -1.85 -39.28 -47.74
CA LYS A 3 -1.16 -38.85 -46.50
C LYS A 3 0.09 -37.96 -46.71
N LYS A 4 0.62 -37.84 -47.92
CA LYS A 4 1.80 -37.00 -48.20
C LYS A 4 1.48 -35.51 -48.44
N SER A 5 0.21 -35.13 -48.63
CA SER A 5 -0.12 -33.72 -48.92
C SER A 5 -0.15 -32.85 -47.67
N SER A 6 -0.54 -33.36 -46.49
CA SER A 6 -0.61 -32.56 -45.25
C SER A 6 0.76 -32.14 -44.71
N GLU A 7 1.79 -33.00 -44.85
CA GLU A 7 3.16 -32.67 -44.47
C GLU A 7 3.82 -31.72 -45.47
N LEU A 8 3.52 -31.86 -46.76
CA LEU A 8 3.96 -30.92 -47.80
C LEU A 8 3.29 -29.54 -47.67
N LEU A 9 2.01 -29.49 -47.27
CA LEU A 9 1.26 -28.26 -47.00
C LEU A 9 1.80 -27.51 -45.77
N ALA A 10 2.29 -28.24 -44.75
CA ALA A 10 2.97 -27.64 -43.61
C ALA A 10 4.35 -27.08 -44.02
N LEU A 11 5.16 -27.87 -44.75
CA LEU A 11 6.50 -27.48 -45.21
C LEU A 11 6.51 -26.26 -46.15
N ILE A 12 5.49 -26.09 -47.00
CA ILE A 12 5.41 -24.93 -47.90
C ILE A 12 4.92 -23.67 -47.16
N SER A 13 4.06 -23.83 -46.14
CA SER A 13 3.69 -22.74 -45.22
C SER A 13 4.89 -22.30 -44.36
N PHE A 14 5.82 -23.22 -44.08
CA PHE A 14 7.07 -23.03 -43.33
C PHE A 14 8.09 -22.15 -44.07
N LEU A 15 8.14 -22.19 -45.40
CA LEU A 15 9.11 -21.43 -46.21
C LEU A 15 8.76 -19.93 -46.34
N GLN A 16 7.50 -19.54 -46.15
CA GLN A 16 7.09 -18.13 -46.25
C GLN A 16 7.31 -17.32 -44.97
N ILE A 17 7.54 -17.97 -43.82
CA ILE A 17 7.79 -17.30 -42.53
C ILE A 17 9.28 -16.91 -42.36
N MET A 18 10.18 -17.45 -43.18
CA MET A 18 11.64 -17.29 -43.08
C MET A 18 12.18 -15.91 -43.55
N SER A 19 11.32 -14.98 -43.98
CA SER A 19 11.70 -13.62 -44.39
C SER A 19 11.44 -12.60 -43.26
N LEU A 20 11.96 -12.88 -42.07
CA LEU A 20 11.90 -11.98 -40.91
C LEU A 20 13.07 -10.98 -40.98
N ALA A 21 12.90 -9.85 -41.68
CA ALA A 21 13.89 -8.79 -41.61
C ALA A 21 13.34 -7.34 -41.59
N THR A 22 12.08 -7.06 -41.96
CA THR A 22 11.61 -5.66 -41.99
C THR A 22 10.12 -5.44 -41.75
N ALA A 23 9.27 -6.47 -41.69
CA ALA A 23 7.82 -6.32 -41.52
C ALA A 23 7.33 -6.99 -40.23
N GLY A 24 6.45 -6.30 -39.50
CA GLY A 24 5.83 -6.79 -38.26
C GLY A 24 4.92 -8.01 -38.48
N LEU A 25 4.53 -8.67 -37.37
CA LEU A 25 3.74 -9.90 -37.41
C LEU A 25 2.40 -9.72 -38.16
N PHE A 26 1.73 -8.58 -37.97
CA PHE A 26 0.45 -8.28 -38.61
C PHE A 26 0.58 -8.18 -40.12
N GLU A 27 1.58 -7.47 -40.60
CA GLU A 27 1.89 -7.29 -42.01
C GLU A 27 2.18 -8.64 -42.66
N ASN A 28 2.99 -9.47 -42.00
CA ASN A 28 3.33 -10.81 -42.50
C ASN A 28 2.13 -11.76 -42.55
N LEU A 29 1.34 -11.83 -41.48
CA LEU A 29 0.14 -12.67 -41.44
C LEU A 29 -0.96 -12.15 -42.36
N CYS A 30 -0.96 -10.86 -42.68
CA CYS A 30 -1.83 -10.30 -43.71
C CYS A 30 -1.44 -10.79 -45.11
N VAL A 31 -0.16 -10.72 -45.45
CA VAL A 31 0.34 -11.16 -46.77
C VAL A 31 0.30 -12.68 -46.90
N HIS A 32 0.61 -13.40 -45.82
CA HIS A 32 0.69 -14.87 -45.74
C HIS A 32 -0.25 -15.43 -44.65
N PRO A 33 -1.58 -15.32 -44.83
CA PRO A 33 -2.53 -15.78 -43.83
C PRO A 33 -2.60 -17.31 -43.80
N PHE A 34 -2.92 -17.86 -42.63
CA PHE A 34 -3.08 -19.29 -42.44
C PHE A 34 -4.09 -19.91 -43.41
N GLN A 35 -3.95 -21.21 -43.71
CA GLN A 35 -4.87 -21.96 -44.56
C GLN A 35 -5.06 -21.40 -45.99
N PHE A 36 -3.98 -20.88 -46.59
CA PHE A 36 -3.94 -20.44 -48.00
C PHE A 36 -4.93 -19.33 -48.33
N GLY A 37 -5.20 -18.45 -47.37
CA GLY A 37 -5.90 -17.21 -47.66
C GLY A 37 -5.05 -16.29 -48.55
N THR A 38 -5.68 -15.31 -49.18
CA THR A 38 -4.97 -14.21 -49.84
C THR A 38 -5.38 -12.90 -49.21
N GLY A 39 -4.43 -12.22 -48.57
CA GLY A 39 -4.68 -10.96 -47.90
C GLY A 39 -4.17 -9.75 -48.66
N LYS A 40 -4.82 -8.61 -48.42
CA LYS A 40 -4.41 -7.30 -48.91
C LYS A 40 -4.49 -6.31 -47.75
N GLN A 41 -3.36 -5.72 -47.39
CA GLN A 41 -3.27 -4.71 -46.35
C GLN A 41 -3.59 -3.32 -46.90
N LYS A 42 -4.27 -2.50 -46.10
CA LYS A 42 -4.46 -1.07 -46.32
C LYS A 42 -4.41 -0.36 -44.96
N GLY A 43 -3.25 0.23 -44.63
CA GLY A 43 -3.03 0.82 -43.32
C GLY A 43 -3.07 -0.23 -42.21
N LEU A 44 -3.90 0.01 -41.19
CA LEU A 44 -4.12 -0.91 -40.06
C LEU A 44 -5.10 -2.05 -40.38
N ASN A 45 -5.71 -2.05 -41.57
CA ASN A 45 -6.70 -3.06 -41.95
C ASN A 45 -6.11 -4.09 -42.91
N CYS A 46 -6.49 -5.34 -42.74
CA CYS A 46 -6.12 -6.45 -43.59
C CYS A 46 -7.36 -7.22 -44.06
N THR A 47 -7.65 -7.21 -45.35
CA THR A 47 -8.74 -8.01 -45.92
C THR A 47 -8.19 -9.32 -46.47
N VAL A 48 -8.59 -10.45 -45.89
CA VAL A 48 -8.20 -11.81 -46.27
C VAL A 48 -9.36 -12.56 -46.92
N LYS A 49 -9.10 -13.17 -48.06
CA LYS A 49 -10.04 -14.08 -48.74
C LYS A 49 -9.63 -15.52 -48.50
N TYR A 50 -10.43 -16.27 -47.75
CA TYR A 50 -10.23 -17.71 -47.56
C TYR A 50 -11.03 -18.48 -48.60
N LYS A 51 -10.39 -19.44 -49.29
CA LYS A 51 -11.03 -20.37 -50.23
C LYS A 51 -11.87 -21.43 -49.51
N LYS A 52 -12.75 -20.98 -48.61
CA LYS A 52 -13.70 -21.76 -47.83
C LYS A 52 -15.09 -21.19 -48.02
N PHE A 53 -16.08 -22.06 -48.09
CA PHE A 53 -17.48 -21.68 -48.20
C PHE A 53 -18.13 -21.63 -46.82
N THR A 54 -18.80 -20.52 -46.51
CA THR A 54 -19.60 -20.36 -45.29
C THR A 54 -21.02 -19.97 -45.66
N THR A 55 -22.00 -20.70 -45.12
CA THR A 55 -23.42 -20.53 -45.47
C THR A 55 -24.09 -19.43 -44.65
N LYS A 56 -23.71 -19.27 -43.38
CA LYS A 56 -24.29 -18.30 -42.44
C LYS A 56 -23.24 -17.29 -41.99
N LYS A 57 -23.69 -16.07 -41.66
CA LYS A 57 -22.84 -15.00 -41.10
C LYS A 57 -22.08 -15.46 -39.84
N ASN A 58 -22.73 -16.14 -38.91
CA ASN A 58 -22.06 -16.61 -37.68
C ASN A 58 -20.94 -17.62 -37.96
N HIS A 59 -21.11 -18.52 -38.94
CA HIS A 59 -20.04 -19.45 -39.34
C HIS A 59 -18.87 -18.73 -40.02
N ALA A 60 -19.13 -17.64 -40.74
CA ALA A 60 -18.08 -16.80 -41.30
C ALA A 60 -17.29 -16.10 -40.18
N ARG A 61 -17.97 -15.53 -39.19
CA ARG A 61 -17.32 -14.92 -38.01
C ARG A 61 -16.45 -15.93 -37.26
N GLU A 62 -17.01 -17.08 -36.90
CA GLU A 62 -16.27 -18.14 -36.18
C GLU A 62 -15.05 -18.63 -36.97
N LEU A 63 -15.17 -18.71 -38.30
CA LEU A 63 -14.04 -19.00 -39.17
C LEU A 63 -12.97 -17.91 -39.07
N CYS A 64 -13.34 -16.63 -39.19
CA CYS A 64 -12.41 -15.51 -39.11
C CYS A 64 -11.67 -15.49 -37.76
N ASP A 65 -12.40 -15.59 -36.64
CA ASP A 65 -11.84 -15.63 -35.28
C ASP A 65 -10.87 -16.81 -35.09
N THR A 66 -11.11 -17.93 -35.77
CA THR A 66 -10.26 -19.12 -35.67
C THR A 66 -9.02 -19.05 -36.56
N LEU A 67 -8.98 -18.20 -37.59
CA LEU A 67 -7.91 -18.21 -38.60
C LEU A 67 -6.88 -17.10 -38.46
N SER A 68 -7.10 -16.16 -37.54
CA SER A 68 -6.20 -15.06 -37.26
C SER A 68 -6.13 -14.77 -35.76
N PRO A 69 -4.98 -14.37 -35.21
CA PRO A 69 -4.88 -13.86 -33.85
C PRO A 69 -5.40 -12.42 -33.70
N PHE A 70 -5.73 -11.73 -34.80
CA PHE A 70 -6.15 -10.33 -34.79
C PHE A 70 -7.67 -10.15 -34.78
N ASP A 71 -8.11 -9.01 -34.25
CA ASP A 71 -9.51 -8.62 -34.18
C ASP A 71 -10.20 -8.63 -35.56
N VAL A 72 -11.38 -9.25 -35.61
CA VAL A 72 -12.24 -9.25 -36.81
C VAL A 72 -13.06 -7.97 -36.84
N LEU A 73 -12.74 -7.09 -37.78
CA LEU A 73 -13.48 -5.85 -38.05
C LEU A 73 -14.76 -6.12 -38.85
N ASP A 74 -14.68 -6.96 -39.88
CA ASP A 74 -15.82 -7.29 -40.75
C ASP A 74 -15.67 -8.69 -41.37
N TYR A 75 -16.78 -9.28 -41.79
CA TYR A 75 -16.79 -10.60 -42.44
C TYR A 75 -17.96 -10.77 -43.41
N LYS A 76 -17.68 -11.47 -44.52
CA LYS A 76 -18.68 -11.81 -45.55
C LYS A 76 -18.73 -13.32 -45.77
N ASN A 77 -19.91 -13.91 -45.53
CA ASN A 77 -20.18 -15.31 -45.82
C ASN A 77 -20.31 -15.55 -47.33
N GLY A 78 -19.90 -16.73 -47.80
CA GLY A 78 -19.90 -17.10 -49.21
C GLY A 78 -18.62 -17.83 -49.64
N PHE A 79 -18.38 -17.92 -50.95
CA PHE A 79 -17.13 -18.42 -51.52
C PHE A 79 -16.49 -17.31 -52.39
N PRO A 80 -15.27 -16.86 -52.07
CA PRO A 80 -14.52 -17.12 -50.83
C PRO A 80 -15.19 -16.45 -49.61
N THR A 81 -14.99 -17.00 -48.42
CA THR A 81 -15.31 -16.29 -47.18
C THR A 81 -14.29 -15.17 -47.00
N VAL A 82 -14.76 -13.94 -46.78
CA VAL A 82 -13.90 -12.76 -46.64
C VAL A 82 -13.88 -12.34 -45.18
N CYS A 83 -12.70 -12.13 -44.62
CA CYS A 83 -12.48 -11.61 -43.27
C CYS A 83 -11.67 -10.33 -43.38
N THR A 84 -12.07 -9.29 -42.68
CA THR A 84 -11.29 -8.07 -42.53
C THR A 84 -10.82 -8.00 -41.09
N TYR A 85 -9.49 -7.98 -40.91
CA TYR A 85 -8.84 -7.86 -39.61
C TYR A 85 -8.29 -6.45 -39.43
N VAL A 86 -8.13 -6.02 -38.17
CA VAL A 86 -7.51 -4.74 -37.82
C VAL A 86 -6.36 -4.92 -36.84
N LYS A 87 -5.29 -4.15 -37.05
CA LYS A 87 -4.19 -3.99 -36.08
C LYS A 87 -4.65 -2.99 -35.03
N SER A 88 -5.30 -3.51 -33.99
CA SER A 88 -5.91 -2.73 -32.91
C SER A 88 -4.95 -2.36 -31.78
N LEU A 89 -3.82 -3.08 -31.70
CA LEU A 89 -2.86 -2.99 -30.61
C LEU A 89 -1.45 -2.69 -31.11
N LYS A 90 -0.76 -1.85 -30.34
CA LYS A 90 0.62 -1.44 -30.54
C LYS A 90 1.50 -2.24 -29.57
N CYS A 91 2.30 -3.10 -30.18
CA CYS A 91 3.38 -3.86 -29.58
C CYS A 91 4.67 -3.56 -30.34
N ASP A 92 5.81 -3.76 -29.68
CA ASP A 92 7.13 -3.61 -30.28
C ASP A 92 7.38 -4.70 -31.33
N ASP A 93 8.29 -4.45 -32.26
CA ASP A 93 8.50 -5.32 -33.43
C ASP A 93 8.91 -6.77 -33.08
N HIS A 94 9.41 -6.98 -31.87
CA HIS A 94 9.84 -8.28 -31.36
C HIS A 94 8.75 -9.01 -30.54
N GLU A 95 7.61 -8.37 -30.33
CA GLU A 95 6.49 -8.88 -29.55
C GLU A 95 5.36 -9.41 -30.44
N LEU A 96 4.57 -10.32 -29.89
CA LEU A 96 3.37 -10.85 -30.50
C LEU A 96 2.13 -10.24 -29.85
N PRO A 97 1.32 -9.44 -30.57
CA PRO A 97 -0.01 -9.05 -30.09
C PRO A 97 -0.93 -10.28 -30.09
N ILE A 98 -1.38 -10.70 -28.90
CA ILE A 98 -2.36 -11.77 -28.72
C ILE A 98 -3.37 -11.29 -27.67
N ASP A 99 -4.66 -11.31 -28.02
CA ASP A 99 -5.73 -10.72 -27.21
C ASP A 99 -5.39 -9.26 -26.85
N ASP A 100 -5.30 -8.87 -25.58
CA ASP A 100 -4.93 -7.53 -25.10
C ASP A 100 -3.45 -7.40 -24.66
N LEU A 101 -2.63 -8.40 -24.99
CA LEU A 101 -1.27 -8.54 -24.50
C LEU A 101 -0.22 -8.46 -25.61
N CYS A 102 0.93 -7.88 -25.27
CA CYS A 102 2.16 -8.02 -26.02
C CYS A 102 2.99 -9.15 -25.40
N ILE A 103 3.03 -10.30 -26.09
CA ILE A 103 3.70 -11.51 -25.63
C ILE A 103 5.08 -11.62 -26.28
N THR A 104 6.09 -11.90 -25.47
CA THR A 104 7.47 -12.09 -25.91
C THR A 104 8.09 -13.29 -25.21
N VAL A 105 9.29 -13.68 -25.64
CA VAL A 105 10.04 -14.79 -25.05
C VAL A 105 11.38 -14.25 -24.56
N MET A 106 11.63 -14.39 -23.25
CA MET A 106 12.82 -13.85 -22.60
C MET A 106 13.66 -14.95 -21.95
N VAL A 107 14.91 -14.57 -21.61
CA VAL A 107 15.89 -15.26 -20.76
C VAL A 107 15.79 -16.79 -20.76
N GLN A 108 16.78 -17.44 -21.38
CA GLN A 108 16.94 -18.89 -21.24
C GLN A 108 17.56 -19.21 -19.87
N SER A 109 16.78 -19.79 -18.96
CA SER A 109 17.25 -20.15 -17.61
C SER A 109 16.42 -21.27 -16.98
N SER A 110 16.85 -21.74 -15.80
CA SER A 110 15.99 -22.52 -14.91
C SER A 110 14.72 -21.73 -14.57
N TYR A 111 13.62 -22.42 -14.29
CA TYR A 111 12.35 -21.74 -13.98
C TYR A 111 12.54 -20.68 -12.88
N SER A 112 12.13 -19.44 -13.19
CA SER A 112 12.15 -18.32 -12.26
C SER A 112 10.93 -17.44 -12.51
N GLU A 113 10.28 -17.00 -11.43
CA GLU A 113 9.11 -16.10 -11.51
C GLU A 113 9.53 -14.69 -11.93
N ASN A 114 10.78 -14.31 -11.65
CA ASN A 114 11.34 -13.00 -12.00
C ASN A 114 12.14 -13.02 -13.31
N ALA A 115 11.95 -14.03 -14.16
CA ALA A 115 12.70 -14.17 -15.41
C ALA A 115 12.40 -13.09 -16.46
N CYS A 116 11.30 -12.36 -16.31
CA CYS A 116 10.77 -11.43 -17.30
C CYS A 116 11.20 -9.96 -17.11
N GLY A 117 12.07 -9.67 -16.14
CA GLY A 117 12.55 -8.31 -15.88
C GLY A 117 11.48 -7.41 -15.23
N GLU A 118 11.65 -6.09 -15.35
CA GLU A 118 10.74 -5.10 -14.72
C GLU A 118 9.53 -4.77 -15.60
N ASP A 119 9.70 -4.80 -16.93
CA ASP A 119 8.67 -4.35 -17.88
C ASP A 119 7.62 -5.43 -18.23
N TYR A 120 7.88 -6.69 -17.88
CA TYR A 120 7.06 -7.83 -18.26
C TYR A 120 6.83 -8.78 -17.09
N GLN A 121 5.70 -9.49 -17.11
CA GLN A 121 5.36 -10.50 -16.13
C GLN A 121 5.46 -11.90 -16.75
N LEU A 122 5.78 -12.90 -15.91
CA LEU A 122 5.74 -14.31 -16.31
C LEU A 122 4.32 -14.68 -16.71
N HIS A 123 4.16 -15.10 -17.97
CA HIS A 123 2.85 -15.17 -18.57
C HIS A 123 2.07 -16.42 -18.16
N THR A 124 0.79 -16.24 -17.82
CA THR A 124 -0.16 -17.30 -17.54
C THR A 124 -1.18 -17.38 -18.66
N ILE A 125 -1.27 -18.53 -19.32
CA ILE A 125 -2.21 -18.78 -20.40
C ILE A 125 -3.62 -18.94 -19.81
N GLN A 126 -4.55 -18.10 -20.25
CA GLN A 126 -5.92 -17.99 -19.75
C GLN A 126 -6.94 -18.67 -20.67
N SER A 127 -6.67 -18.74 -21.99
CA SER A 127 -7.65 -19.23 -22.97
C SER A 127 -7.12 -20.32 -23.91
N ARG A 128 -8.03 -21.09 -24.51
CA ARG A 128 -7.69 -22.09 -25.55
C ARG A 128 -7.16 -21.44 -26.84
N LEU A 129 -7.65 -20.24 -27.16
CA LEU A 129 -7.28 -19.47 -28.34
C LEU A 129 -5.86 -18.94 -28.20
N GLU A 130 -5.58 -18.29 -27.08
CA GLU A 130 -4.26 -17.83 -26.70
C GLU A 130 -3.24 -18.97 -26.68
N HIS A 131 -3.57 -20.08 -26.00
CA HIS A 131 -2.73 -21.29 -25.99
C HIS A 131 -2.37 -21.73 -27.42
N LYS A 132 -3.36 -21.77 -28.32
CA LYS A 132 -3.16 -22.14 -29.72
C LYS A 132 -2.24 -21.15 -30.43
N TRP A 133 -2.45 -19.85 -30.27
CA TRP A 133 -1.68 -18.82 -30.96
C TRP A 133 -0.23 -18.77 -30.49
N ILE A 134 0.00 -18.80 -29.17
CA ILE A 134 1.37 -18.92 -28.61
C ILE A 134 2.05 -20.16 -29.17
N THR A 135 1.36 -21.31 -29.17
CA THR A 135 1.92 -22.57 -29.70
C THR A 135 2.30 -22.46 -31.18
N VAL A 136 1.44 -21.86 -32.01
CA VAL A 136 1.64 -21.79 -33.47
C VAL A 136 2.70 -20.75 -33.84
N LEU A 137 2.67 -19.58 -33.21
CA LEU A 137 3.53 -18.45 -33.56
C LEU A 137 4.95 -18.60 -33.01
N MET A 138 5.12 -19.29 -31.87
CA MET A 138 6.43 -19.53 -31.26
C MET A 138 7.16 -20.75 -31.84
N GLN A 139 6.43 -21.67 -32.49
CA GLN A 139 7.00 -22.90 -33.06
C GLN A 139 8.27 -22.66 -33.92
N PRO A 140 8.35 -21.64 -34.81
CA PRO A 140 9.49 -21.52 -35.71
C PRO A 140 10.83 -21.30 -35.00
N LYS A 141 10.80 -20.81 -33.75
CA LYS A 141 12.00 -20.41 -33.00
C LYS A 141 12.27 -21.25 -31.75
N TYR A 142 11.25 -21.89 -31.20
CA TYR A 142 11.33 -22.50 -29.89
C TYR A 142 10.80 -23.94 -29.90
N PHE A 143 11.25 -24.72 -28.91
CA PHE A 143 10.85 -26.12 -28.76
C PHE A 143 9.96 -26.33 -27.52
N ASP A 144 10.48 -25.87 -26.38
CA ASP A 144 9.86 -25.91 -25.06
C ASP A 144 9.97 -24.52 -24.44
N LEU A 145 8.91 -24.07 -23.78
CA LEU A 145 8.85 -22.77 -23.11
C LEU A 145 8.32 -22.90 -21.68
N TRP A 146 8.89 -22.16 -20.74
CA TRP A 146 8.32 -21.97 -19.41
C TRP A 146 7.10 -21.05 -19.46
N ILE A 147 6.04 -21.44 -18.75
CA ILE A 147 4.82 -20.65 -18.54
C ILE A 147 4.55 -20.54 -17.04
N GLY A 148 3.93 -19.45 -16.62
CA GLY A 148 3.62 -19.19 -15.21
C GLY A 148 2.45 -19.98 -14.67
N ASN A 149 1.72 -20.71 -15.51
CA ASN A 149 0.51 -21.40 -15.08
C ASN A 149 0.78 -22.45 -14.01
N GLU A 150 -0.15 -22.52 -13.06
CA GLU A 150 -0.31 -23.62 -12.14
C GLU A 150 -1.36 -24.64 -12.65
N ALA A 151 -1.30 -25.86 -12.13
CA ALA A 151 -2.08 -26.97 -12.66
C ALA A 151 -3.61 -26.77 -12.56
N HIS A 152 -4.06 -25.97 -11.60
CA HIS A 152 -5.48 -25.68 -11.37
C HIS A 152 -6.03 -24.60 -12.32
N GLU A 153 -5.16 -23.74 -12.86
CA GLU A 153 -5.52 -22.67 -13.80
C GLU A 153 -5.73 -23.22 -15.22
N MET A 154 -5.07 -24.33 -15.55
CA MET A 154 -5.12 -25.00 -16.85
C MET A 154 -6.38 -25.86 -17.06
N GLN A 155 -7.58 -25.26 -16.88
CA GLN A 155 -8.87 -25.97 -16.95
C GLN A 155 -9.11 -26.66 -18.30
N PHE A 156 -8.65 -26.06 -19.39
CA PHE A 156 -8.86 -26.56 -20.75
C PHE A 156 -7.79 -27.56 -21.23
N LYS A 157 -6.65 -27.66 -20.53
CA LYS A 157 -5.56 -28.57 -20.91
C LYS A 157 -4.64 -28.93 -19.74
N LYS A 158 -5.04 -29.96 -18.98
CA LYS A 158 -4.28 -30.41 -17.81
C LYS A 158 -2.85 -30.83 -18.19
N PRO A 159 -1.84 -30.41 -17.41
CA PRO A 159 -0.45 -30.76 -17.67
C PRO A 159 -0.22 -32.27 -17.52
N ILE A 160 0.48 -32.87 -18.47
CA ILE A 160 0.85 -34.28 -18.43
C ILE A 160 2.10 -34.44 -17.57
N LEU A 161 2.08 -35.41 -16.64
CA LEU A 161 3.25 -35.80 -15.85
C LEU A 161 4.03 -36.92 -16.58
N PRO A 162 5.23 -36.65 -17.13
CA PRO A 162 6.02 -37.67 -17.82
C PRO A 162 6.36 -38.83 -16.89
N LYS A 163 6.38 -40.06 -17.43
CA LYS A 163 6.67 -41.28 -16.64
C LYS A 163 8.00 -41.18 -15.86
N ARG A 164 9.02 -40.55 -16.46
CA ARG A 164 10.34 -40.32 -15.86
C ARG A 164 10.30 -39.42 -14.61
N LEU A 165 9.28 -38.58 -14.47
CA LEU A 165 9.16 -37.62 -13.38
C LEU A 165 8.19 -38.04 -12.27
N ARG A 166 7.52 -39.20 -12.39
CA ARG A 166 6.55 -39.68 -11.37
C ARG A 166 7.13 -39.84 -9.96
N LYS A 167 8.44 -40.13 -9.85
CA LYS A 167 9.15 -40.26 -8.56
C LYS A 167 9.74 -38.93 -8.06
N THR A 168 9.62 -37.84 -8.83
CA THR A 168 10.18 -36.54 -8.46
C THR A 168 9.23 -35.81 -7.52
N ASN A 169 9.77 -35.12 -6.51
CA ASN A 169 8.98 -34.28 -5.62
C ASN A 169 8.24 -33.20 -6.44
N LYS A 170 6.91 -33.12 -6.31
CA LYS A 170 6.07 -32.15 -7.03
C LYS A 170 6.50 -30.70 -6.82
N LYS A 171 7.05 -30.35 -5.65
CA LYS A 171 7.57 -29.01 -5.36
C LYS A 171 8.76 -28.60 -6.25
N LYS A 172 9.43 -29.56 -6.90
CA LYS A 172 10.54 -29.31 -7.83
C LYS A 172 10.13 -29.35 -9.30
N LEU A 173 8.82 -29.37 -9.56
CA LEU A 173 8.26 -29.45 -10.91
C LEU A 173 7.46 -28.19 -11.21
N LYS A 174 7.63 -27.67 -12.42
CA LYS A 174 6.84 -26.57 -12.97
C LYS A 174 6.32 -26.94 -14.35
N ILE A 175 5.39 -26.15 -14.89
CA ILE A 175 4.72 -26.45 -16.15
C ILE A 175 5.48 -25.80 -17.31
N LYS A 176 5.76 -26.58 -18.35
CA LYS A 176 6.27 -26.09 -19.63
C LYS A 176 5.29 -26.36 -20.77
N LEU A 177 5.33 -25.53 -21.80
CA LEU A 177 4.58 -25.66 -23.04
C LEU A 177 5.49 -26.20 -24.15
N ARG A 178 5.10 -27.34 -24.74
CA ARG A 178 5.71 -27.91 -25.94
C ARG A 178 5.18 -27.17 -27.16
N VAL A 179 6.00 -26.39 -27.84
CA VAL A 179 5.58 -25.61 -29.02
C VAL A 179 6.00 -26.21 -30.35
N ASP A 180 6.94 -27.16 -30.35
CA ASP A 180 7.28 -27.97 -31.54
C ASP A 180 7.31 -29.48 -31.20
N THR A 181 6.97 -30.34 -32.15
CA THR A 181 6.93 -31.80 -31.92
C THR A 181 8.31 -32.44 -31.90
N GLY A 182 9.29 -31.86 -32.61
CA GLY A 182 10.65 -32.42 -32.73
C GLY A 182 10.67 -33.81 -33.34
N THR A 183 11.84 -34.45 -33.26
CA THR A 183 12.11 -35.75 -33.91
C THR A 183 12.14 -36.95 -32.97
N MET A 184 12.20 -36.75 -31.64
CA MET A 184 12.57 -37.83 -30.70
C MET A 184 11.52 -38.26 -29.67
N GLU A 185 10.47 -37.50 -29.41
CA GLU A 185 9.40 -37.89 -28.47
C GLU A 185 8.05 -37.50 -29.09
N PHE A 186 7.16 -38.47 -29.33
CA PHE A 186 5.81 -38.30 -29.94
C PHE A 186 4.82 -37.47 -29.09
N ILE A 187 5.29 -36.41 -28.44
CA ILE A 187 4.47 -35.49 -27.67
C ILE A 187 3.87 -34.49 -28.65
N PRO A 188 2.53 -34.40 -28.76
CA PRO A 188 1.89 -33.49 -29.70
C PRO A 188 2.22 -32.02 -29.41
N ARG A 189 2.24 -31.20 -30.45
CA ARG A 189 2.37 -29.75 -30.35
C ARG A 189 1.29 -29.16 -29.44
N GLY A 190 1.69 -28.18 -28.63
CA GLY A 190 0.85 -27.52 -27.65
C GLY A 190 0.60 -28.34 -26.40
N THR A 191 1.34 -29.44 -26.16
CA THR A 191 1.14 -30.20 -24.92
C THR A 191 1.78 -29.47 -23.75
N THR A 192 1.05 -29.33 -22.65
CA THR A 192 1.60 -28.84 -21.38
C THR A 192 2.11 -30.02 -20.56
N LEU A 193 3.33 -29.88 -20.03
CA LEU A 193 4.06 -30.95 -19.36
C LEU A 193 4.64 -30.45 -18.05
N TYR A 194 4.73 -31.33 -17.07
CA TYR A 194 5.63 -31.09 -15.94
C TYR A 194 7.09 -31.29 -16.35
N ALA A 195 7.95 -30.37 -15.90
CA ALA A 195 9.39 -30.39 -16.10
C ALA A 195 10.12 -30.02 -14.80
N LYS A 196 11.38 -30.42 -14.69
CA LYS A 196 12.18 -30.06 -13.50
C LYS A 196 12.54 -28.59 -13.57
N ILE A 197 12.45 -27.89 -12.44
CA ILE A 197 12.84 -26.46 -12.33
C ILE A 197 14.26 -26.20 -12.86
N SER A 198 15.16 -27.18 -12.75
CA SER A 198 16.54 -27.11 -13.23
C SER A 198 16.68 -27.17 -14.76
N GLU A 199 15.63 -27.45 -15.53
CA GLU A 199 15.68 -27.42 -17.00
C GLU A 199 15.81 -25.96 -17.49
N VAL A 200 16.74 -25.73 -18.42
CA VAL A 200 17.08 -24.40 -18.94
C VAL A 200 16.27 -24.14 -20.21
N LEU A 201 15.19 -23.37 -20.08
CA LEU A 201 14.25 -23.05 -21.16
C LEU A 201 14.01 -21.54 -21.20
N PHE A 202 13.45 -21.05 -22.30
CA PHE A 202 13.01 -19.67 -22.38
C PHE A 202 11.66 -19.47 -21.68
N HIS A 203 11.41 -18.26 -21.19
CA HIS A 203 10.18 -17.90 -20.47
C HIS A 203 9.24 -17.11 -21.36
N VAL A 204 7.96 -17.47 -21.36
CA VAL A 204 6.91 -16.65 -21.99
C VAL A 204 6.61 -15.49 -21.06
N CYS A 205 6.79 -14.27 -21.54
CA CYS A 205 6.60 -13.04 -20.79
C CYS A 205 5.55 -12.18 -21.50
N ALA A 206 4.76 -11.44 -20.75
CA ALA A 206 3.72 -10.58 -21.30
C ALA A 206 3.66 -9.22 -20.60
N ARG A 207 3.27 -8.20 -21.35
CA ARG A 207 2.83 -6.89 -20.85
C ARG A 207 1.53 -6.50 -21.53
N LYS A 208 0.79 -5.54 -20.96
CA LYS A 208 -0.41 -5.01 -21.61
C LYS A 208 -0.05 -4.23 -22.87
N ALA A 209 -0.86 -4.42 -23.91
CA ALA A 209 -0.68 -3.75 -25.18
C ALA A 209 -1.28 -2.34 -25.17
N GLU A 210 -0.65 -1.41 -25.89
CA GLU A 210 -1.22 -0.08 -26.08
C GLU A 210 -2.29 -0.10 -27.18
N VAL A 211 -3.44 0.56 -26.99
CA VAL A 211 -4.48 0.66 -28.04
C VAL A 211 -4.17 1.82 -28.99
N PHE A 212 -4.37 1.66 -30.30
CA PHE A 212 -4.23 2.76 -31.27
C PHE A 212 -5.31 3.84 -31.07
N GLU A 213 -4.94 5.12 -31.23
CA GLU A 213 -5.85 6.28 -31.09
C GLU A 213 -7.10 6.18 -31.98
N HIS A 214 -6.98 5.72 -33.24
CA HIS A 214 -8.15 5.60 -34.13
C HIS A 214 -9.21 4.61 -33.60
N LYS A 215 -8.80 3.57 -32.87
CA LYS A 215 -9.73 2.58 -32.31
C LYS A 215 -10.45 3.14 -31.10
N ILE A 216 -9.78 4.00 -30.32
CA ILE A 216 -10.41 4.73 -29.22
C ILE A 216 -11.54 5.63 -29.74
N GLU A 217 -11.31 6.33 -30.85
CA GLU A 217 -12.32 7.17 -31.52
C GLU A 217 -13.47 6.33 -32.09
N GLU A 218 -13.19 5.23 -32.79
CA GLU A 218 -14.24 4.34 -33.33
C GLU A 218 -15.10 3.70 -32.22
N ASP A 219 -14.47 3.22 -31.15
CA ASP A 219 -15.17 2.67 -29.98
C ASP A 219 -16.01 3.76 -29.29
N HIS A 220 -15.51 4.99 -29.22
CA HIS A 220 -16.26 6.14 -28.69
C HIS A 220 -17.52 6.41 -29.51
N GLU A 221 -17.39 6.52 -30.83
CA GLU A 221 -18.54 6.70 -31.72
C GLU A 221 -19.57 5.58 -31.60
N LEU A 222 -19.12 4.34 -31.40
CA LEU A 222 -20.01 3.19 -31.22
C LEU A 222 -20.82 3.33 -29.92
N VAL A 223 -20.18 3.70 -28.81
CA VAL A 223 -20.83 3.88 -27.50
C VAL A 223 -21.81 5.06 -27.55
N GLU A 224 -21.43 6.15 -28.21
CA GLU A 224 -22.30 7.32 -28.41
C GLU A 224 -23.55 6.95 -29.24
N LYS A 225 -23.40 6.15 -30.30
CA LYS A 225 -24.53 5.65 -31.12
C LYS A 225 -25.51 4.78 -30.33
N ILE A 226 -25.07 4.14 -29.24
CA ILE A 226 -25.92 3.33 -28.34
C ILE A 226 -26.67 4.23 -27.34
N GLY A 227 -26.41 5.53 -27.33
CA GLY A 227 -27.09 6.52 -26.47
C GLY A 227 -26.57 6.57 -25.05
N ILE A 228 -25.35 6.05 -24.81
CA ILE A 228 -24.66 6.17 -23.53
C ILE A 228 -23.90 7.50 -23.52
N PRO A 229 -24.01 8.34 -22.49
CA PRO A 229 -23.23 9.58 -22.41
C PRO A 229 -21.73 9.26 -22.41
N THR A 230 -21.01 9.84 -23.36
CA THR A 230 -19.57 9.72 -23.53
C THR A 230 -18.92 11.10 -23.52
N GLY A 231 -17.62 11.14 -23.26
CA GLY A 231 -16.82 12.36 -23.34
C GLY A 231 -15.32 12.06 -23.38
N PHE A 232 -14.52 13.10 -23.61
CA PHE A 232 -13.07 13.01 -23.56
C PHE A 232 -12.50 13.92 -22.48
N ALA A 233 -11.41 13.50 -21.86
CA ALA A 233 -10.61 14.36 -21.01
C ALA A 233 -9.13 14.01 -21.11
N ASN A 234 -8.26 14.98 -20.87
CA ASN A 234 -6.82 14.76 -20.91
C ASN A 234 -6.31 14.21 -19.57
N ASP A 235 -5.37 13.27 -19.63
CA ASP A 235 -4.67 12.77 -18.46
C ASP A 235 -3.45 13.64 -18.07
N SER A 236 -2.74 13.24 -17.01
CA SER A 236 -1.53 13.92 -16.53
C SER A 236 -0.37 13.95 -17.53
N THR A 237 -0.44 13.15 -18.60
CA THR A 237 0.51 13.13 -19.71
C THR A 237 -0.01 13.85 -20.95
N GLU A 238 -1.12 14.59 -20.82
CA GLU A 238 -1.81 15.31 -21.89
C GLU A 238 -2.37 14.40 -23.00
N ARG A 239 -2.56 13.11 -22.71
CA ARG A 239 -3.21 12.18 -23.64
C ARG A 239 -4.73 12.24 -23.46
N ALA A 240 -5.45 12.38 -24.58
CA ALA A 240 -6.90 12.33 -24.59
C ALA A 240 -7.38 10.91 -24.25
N ARG A 241 -8.28 10.80 -23.27
CA ARG A 241 -8.88 9.55 -22.82
C ARG A 241 -10.38 9.57 -23.02
N PRO A 242 -10.96 8.45 -23.49
CA PRO A 242 -12.40 8.33 -23.58
C PRO A 242 -12.98 7.97 -22.21
N PHE A 243 -14.15 8.51 -21.94
CA PHE A 243 -14.93 8.18 -20.76
C PHE A 243 -16.38 7.97 -21.15
N PHE A 244 -17.06 7.10 -20.40
CA PHE A 244 -18.50 6.94 -20.53
C PHE A 244 -19.16 6.79 -19.16
N HIS A 245 -20.38 7.30 -19.07
CA HIS A 245 -21.22 7.14 -17.89
C HIS A 245 -21.84 5.74 -17.89
N MET A 246 -21.54 4.95 -16.87
CA MET A 246 -22.23 3.67 -16.68
C MET A 246 -23.47 3.88 -15.81
N PRO A 247 -24.69 3.67 -16.34
CA PRO A 247 -25.94 3.96 -15.64
C PRO A 247 -26.33 2.87 -14.63
N ILE A 248 -25.34 2.29 -13.93
CA ILE A 248 -25.56 1.32 -12.88
C ILE A 248 -25.13 1.90 -11.53
N MET A 249 -25.99 1.77 -10.54
CA MET A 249 -25.69 2.16 -9.17
C MET A 249 -25.16 0.95 -8.39
N VAL A 250 -23.85 0.84 -8.28
CA VAL A 250 -23.19 -0.29 -7.60
C VAL A 250 -22.83 0.04 -6.16
N PRO A 251 -23.14 -0.83 -5.18
CA PRO A 251 -22.49 -0.80 -3.88
C PRO A 251 -21.10 -1.46 -3.98
N VAL A 252 -20.25 -1.19 -3.00
CA VAL A 252 -19.02 -1.95 -2.81
C VAL A 252 -19.33 -3.19 -1.96
N ARG A 253 -18.95 -4.37 -2.44
CA ARG A 253 -19.13 -5.63 -1.70
C ARG A 253 -18.06 -5.76 -0.60
N GLY A 254 -18.30 -6.61 0.38
CA GLY A 254 -17.41 -6.82 1.51
C GLY A 254 -18.06 -6.44 2.84
N THR A 255 -17.24 -6.40 3.90
CA THR A 255 -17.73 -6.02 5.23
C THR A 255 -17.80 -4.50 5.35
N LYS A 256 -18.37 -3.99 6.44
CA LYS A 256 -18.35 -2.55 6.72
C LYS A 256 -16.92 -1.98 6.74
N MET A 257 -15.91 -2.81 7.05
CA MET A 257 -14.52 -2.42 7.29
C MET A 257 -13.57 -2.80 6.15
N ASP A 258 -13.84 -3.93 5.48
CA ASP A 258 -13.07 -4.41 4.32
C ASP A 258 -13.94 -4.37 3.07
N ALA A 259 -13.98 -3.21 2.44
CA ALA A 259 -14.72 -2.99 1.22
C ALA A 259 -13.87 -3.43 0.01
N SER A 260 -14.31 -4.48 -0.69
CA SER A 260 -13.68 -4.98 -1.91
C SER A 260 -14.09 -4.14 -3.10
N VAL A 261 -13.20 -3.24 -3.53
CA VAL A 261 -13.44 -2.32 -4.65
C VAL A 261 -13.00 -2.88 -6.00
N GLN A 262 -12.18 -3.93 -6.04
CA GLN A 262 -11.69 -4.51 -7.30
C GLN A 262 -12.83 -5.07 -8.16
N GLU A 263 -13.91 -5.58 -7.56
CA GLU A 263 -15.08 -6.05 -8.32
C GLU A 263 -15.76 -4.94 -9.12
N LEU A 264 -15.57 -3.66 -8.76
CA LEU A 264 -16.11 -2.54 -9.53
C LEU A 264 -15.50 -2.49 -10.93
N GLN A 265 -14.25 -2.95 -11.11
CA GLN A 265 -13.59 -2.97 -12.42
C GLN A 265 -14.39 -3.77 -13.46
N LYS A 266 -15.02 -4.87 -13.02
CA LYS A 266 -15.85 -5.75 -13.86
C LYS A 266 -17.04 -5.04 -14.51
N ALA A 267 -17.51 -3.94 -13.92
CA ALA A 267 -18.58 -3.15 -14.53
C ALA A 267 -18.15 -2.47 -15.83
N CYS A 268 -16.86 -2.17 -15.98
CA CYS A 268 -16.32 -1.46 -17.13
C CYS A 268 -15.70 -2.39 -18.18
N GLU A 269 -15.56 -3.69 -17.90
CA GLU A 269 -15.08 -4.73 -18.85
C GLU A 269 -15.97 -4.95 -20.08
N VAL A 270 -17.07 -4.18 -20.20
CA VAL A 270 -17.92 -4.15 -21.39
C VAL A 270 -17.19 -3.62 -22.63
N LEU A 271 -16.15 -2.80 -22.43
CA LEU A 271 -15.25 -2.32 -23.49
C LEU A 271 -13.83 -2.92 -23.31
N PRO A 272 -13.07 -3.10 -24.40
CA PRO A 272 -11.70 -3.62 -24.33
C PRO A 272 -10.83 -2.77 -23.40
N ASN A 273 -10.13 -3.41 -22.46
CA ASN A 273 -9.35 -2.73 -21.42
C ASN A 273 -10.14 -1.70 -20.62
N GLY A 274 -11.45 -1.91 -20.46
CA GLY A 274 -12.31 -1.02 -19.69
C GLY A 274 -12.09 -1.13 -18.18
N TYR A 275 -12.00 0.02 -17.50
CA TYR A 275 -11.78 0.11 -16.05
C TYR A 275 -12.54 1.31 -15.46
N VAL A 276 -12.74 1.27 -14.15
CA VAL A 276 -13.39 2.35 -13.39
C VAL A 276 -12.43 3.52 -13.24
N ALA A 277 -12.88 4.70 -13.67
CA ALA A 277 -12.10 5.92 -13.60
C ALA A 277 -11.92 6.41 -12.15
N SER A 278 -10.86 7.18 -11.97
CA SER A 278 -10.46 7.89 -10.76
C SER A 278 -10.03 9.31 -11.12
N LEU A 279 -9.80 10.18 -10.13
CA LEU A 279 -9.23 11.51 -10.41
C LEU A 279 -7.79 11.45 -10.91
N ARG A 280 -7.15 10.26 -10.94
CA ARG A 280 -5.82 10.07 -11.53
C ARG A 280 -5.85 9.96 -13.05
N ASP A 281 -7.03 9.74 -13.63
CA ASP A 281 -7.21 9.63 -15.07
C ASP A 281 -7.36 11.00 -15.75
N PHE A 282 -7.29 12.08 -14.96
CA PHE A 282 -7.44 13.46 -15.39
C PHE A 282 -6.18 14.25 -15.07
N ARG A 283 -5.81 15.20 -15.94
CA ARG A 283 -4.67 16.10 -15.74
C ARG A 283 -4.82 16.93 -14.47
N ASP A 284 -6.03 17.43 -14.26
CA ASP A 284 -6.38 18.33 -13.18
C ASP A 284 -7.88 18.23 -12.84
N PRO A 285 -8.32 18.75 -11.68
CA PRO A 285 -9.73 18.76 -11.31
C PRO A 285 -10.67 19.51 -12.29
N GLY A 286 -10.12 20.39 -13.14
CA GLY A 286 -10.86 21.13 -14.16
C GLY A 286 -11.26 20.26 -15.34
N GLU A 287 -10.35 19.41 -15.84
CA GLU A 287 -10.65 18.41 -16.88
C GLU A 287 -11.80 17.48 -16.44
N PHE A 288 -11.77 17.00 -15.20
CA PHE A 288 -12.88 16.19 -14.68
C PHE A 288 -14.18 16.98 -14.56
N ALA A 289 -14.11 18.25 -14.15
CA ALA A 289 -15.29 19.10 -14.04
C ALA A 289 -15.95 19.38 -15.41
N ALA A 290 -15.14 19.50 -16.47
CA ALA A 290 -15.61 19.64 -17.85
C ALA A 290 -16.33 18.37 -18.32
N LEU A 291 -15.70 17.20 -18.17
CA LEU A 291 -16.34 15.92 -18.50
C LEU A 291 -17.66 15.72 -17.73
N ARG A 292 -17.69 16.09 -16.45
CA ARG A 292 -18.88 15.95 -15.60
C ARG A 292 -20.06 16.81 -16.08
N ALA A 293 -19.83 17.85 -16.89
CA ALA A 293 -20.92 18.64 -17.47
C ALA A 293 -21.71 17.82 -18.52
N GLU A 294 -21.10 16.80 -19.11
CA GLU A 294 -21.72 15.91 -20.10
C GLU A 294 -22.44 14.72 -19.43
N PHE A 295 -22.15 14.45 -18.16
CA PHE A 295 -22.71 13.33 -17.41
C PHE A 295 -23.76 13.77 -16.36
N PRO A 296 -24.64 12.87 -15.90
CA PRO A 296 -25.65 13.20 -14.90
C PRO A 296 -25.06 13.81 -13.60
N SER A 297 -25.74 14.77 -13.00
CA SER A 297 -25.27 15.34 -11.73
C SER A 297 -25.23 14.29 -10.61
N GLY A 298 -24.11 14.16 -9.90
CA GLY A 298 -24.02 13.23 -8.78
C GLY A 298 -22.60 13.01 -8.28
N LEU A 299 -22.48 12.06 -7.34
CA LEU A 299 -21.20 11.51 -6.89
C LEU A 299 -20.92 10.21 -7.64
N TYR A 300 -19.71 10.06 -8.14
CA TYR A 300 -19.29 8.88 -8.89
C TYR A 300 -18.42 7.98 -8.02
N ARG A 301 -18.72 6.68 -8.01
CA ARG A 301 -17.93 5.69 -7.30
C ARG A 301 -16.59 5.51 -8.03
N THR A 302 -15.54 5.26 -7.25
CA THR A 302 -14.21 4.93 -7.77
C THR A 302 -13.60 3.79 -6.96
N THR A 303 -12.51 3.21 -7.44
CA THR A 303 -11.84 2.05 -6.84
C THR A 303 -10.86 2.45 -5.75
N ILE A 304 -11.28 3.37 -4.88
CA ILE A 304 -10.51 3.79 -3.71
C ILE A 304 -11.22 3.28 -2.47
N ALA A 305 -10.49 2.47 -1.72
CA ALA A 305 -10.93 1.95 -0.43
C ALA A 305 -9.93 2.31 0.67
N PHE A 306 -10.46 2.29 1.88
CA PHE A 306 -9.65 2.34 3.09
C PHE A 306 -8.75 1.09 3.12
N LEU A 307 -7.50 1.26 3.54
CA LEU A 307 -6.57 0.16 3.65
C LEU A 307 -7.20 -0.96 4.49
N PRO A 308 -7.08 -2.22 4.03
CA PRO A 308 -7.48 -3.37 4.83
C PRO A 308 -6.83 -3.20 6.19
N ASN A 309 -7.65 -3.22 7.23
CA ASN A 309 -7.20 -3.21 8.62
C ASN A 309 -6.68 -1.88 9.20
N ALA A 310 -6.92 -0.73 8.55
CA ALA A 310 -6.75 0.56 9.21
C ALA A 310 -7.85 0.79 10.27
N SER A 311 -7.48 1.28 11.45
CA SER A 311 -8.45 1.53 12.54
C SER A 311 -9.49 2.60 12.18
N TYR A 312 -10.77 2.21 12.20
CA TYR A 312 -11.91 3.12 12.24
C TYR A 312 -12.50 3.14 13.66
N ALA A 313 -11.94 3.97 14.54
CA ALA A 313 -12.55 4.24 15.83
C ALA A 313 -13.86 5.04 15.62
N LYS A 314 -15.00 4.47 15.99
CA LYS A 314 -16.28 5.19 16.03
C LYS A 314 -16.16 6.32 17.05
N LYS A 315 -16.13 7.57 16.59
CA LYS A 315 -16.10 8.72 17.51
C LYS A 315 -17.50 8.99 18.07
N PRO A 316 -17.63 9.24 19.38
CA PRO A 316 -18.90 9.60 20.01
C PRO A 316 -19.38 11.01 19.63
N THR A 317 -18.52 11.86 19.07
CA THR A 317 -18.86 13.25 18.70
C THR A 317 -18.71 13.49 17.20
N CYS A 318 -19.69 14.19 16.61
CA CYS A 318 -19.76 14.50 15.18
C CYS A 318 -18.85 15.68 14.74
N LYS A 319 -17.87 16.04 15.56
CA LYS A 319 -16.95 17.15 15.29
C LYS A 319 -15.91 16.71 14.27
N GLY A 320 -15.68 17.55 13.25
CA GLY A 320 -14.71 17.26 12.18
C GLY A 320 -13.30 16.99 12.73
N ASN A 321 -12.59 16.05 12.11
CA ASN A 321 -11.24 15.71 12.52
C ASN A 321 -10.25 16.83 12.14
N LYS A 322 -9.58 17.47 13.11
CA LYS A 322 -8.51 18.45 12.84
C LYS A 322 -7.28 17.83 12.14
N ARG A 323 -7.15 16.50 12.13
CA ARG A 323 -6.06 15.72 11.50
C ARG A 323 -6.51 14.96 10.24
N PHE A 324 -7.47 15.49 9.48
CA PHE A 324 -7.98 14.82 8.26
C PHE A 324 -6.89 14.57 7.20
N LYS A 325 -5.88 15.44 7.07
CA LYS A 325 -4.77 15.26 6.11
C LYS A 325 -4.00 13.96 6.35
N GLY A 326 -3.63 13.67 7.60
CA GLY A 326 -2.93 12.43 7.96
C GLY A 326 -3.77 11.16 7.83
N MET A 327 -5.09 11.28 7.62
CA MET A 327 -5.96 10.12 7.37
C MET A 327 -6.03 9.74 5.89
N ARG A 328 -5.61 10.62 4.97
CA ARG A 328 -5.65 10.36 3.53
C ARG A 328 -4.72 9.22 3.13
N ILE A 329 -3.60 9.04 3.84
CA ILE A 329 -2.64 7.94 3.64
C ILE A 329 -3.25 6.55 3.91
N LYS A 330 -4.40 6.50 4.57
CA LYS A 330 -5.14 5.27 4.86
C LYS A 330 -6.07 4.85 3.74
N TYR A 331 -6.10 5.58 2.63
CA TYR A 331 -6.92 5.23 1.47
C TYR A 331 -6.01 4.91 0.29
N MET A 332 -6.27 3.75 -0.30
CA MET A 332 -5.52 3.25 -1.44
C MET A 332 -6.41 3.22 -2.67
N TYR A 333 -5.86 3.66 -3.78
CA TYR A 333 -6.40 3.45 -5.11
C TYR A 333 -6.03 2.05 -5.60
N TYR A 334 -7.02 1.33 -6.10
CA TYR A 334 -6.88 0.01 -6.69
C TYR A 334 -7.14 0.13 -8.19
N GLY A 335 -6.06 0.32 -8.95
CA GLY A 335 -6.12 0.37 -10.40
C GLY A 335 -6.32 -1.01 -11.03
N PRO A 336 -6.48 -1.06 -12.36
CA PRO A 336 -6.59 -2.32 -13.09
C PRO A 336 -5.29 -3.14 -13.06
N ASP A 337 -4.13 -2.47 -13.04
CA ASP A 337 -2.81 -3.12 -13.08
C ASP A 337 -2.08 -3.01 -11.75
N ASN A 338 -2.05 -1.81 -11.18
CA ASN A 338 -1.33 -1.50 -9.95
C ASN A 338 -2.20 -0.73 -8.97
N SER A 339 -1.91 -0.89 -7.69
CA SER A 339 -2.48 -0.05 -6.62
C SER A 339 -1.55 1.11 -6.30
N SER A 340 -2.10 2.26 -5.90
CA SER A 340 -1.31 3.43 -5.51
C SER A 340 -1.92 4.24 -4.37
N GLN A 341 -1.09 5.00 -3.66
CA GLN A 341 -1.57 5.95 -2.64
C GLN A 341 -2.43 7.04 -3.27
N THR A 342 -3.35 7.64 -2.52
CA THR A 342 -4.17 8.74 -3.05
C THR A 342 -3.49 10.10 -2.84
N PRO A 343 -3.24 10.90 -3.89
CA PRO A 343 -2.58 12.20 -3.74
C PRO A 343 -3.40 13.14 -2.86
N HIS A 344 -2.73 13.93 -2.02
CA HIS A 344 -3.41 14.80 -1.05
C HIS A 344 -4.25 15.88 -1.71
N GLU A 345 -3.82 16.38 -2.85
CA GLU A 345 -4.44 17.38 -3.70
C GLU A 345 -5.78 16.93 -4.27
N HIS A 346 -5.98 15.63 -4.49
CA HIS A 346 -7.24 15.11 -5.01
C HIS A 346 -8.35 15.10 -3.96
N TRP A 347 -8.03 15.28 -2.68
CA TRP A 347 -9.02 15.25 -1.60
C TRP A 347 -9.64 16.63 -1.35
N LYS A 348 -10.97 16.65 -1.20
CA LYS A 348 -11.69 17.86 -0.80
C LYS A 348 -11.17 18.35 0.56
N ASP A 349 -11.10 19.66 0.75
CA ASP A 349 -10.67 20.21 2.04
C ASP A 349 -11.56 19.69 3.18
N LYS A 350 -10.95 19.36 4.32
CA LYS A 350 -11.58 18.70 5.49
C LYS A 350 -12.02 17.25 5.27
N TYR A 351 -11.73 16.64 4.11
CA TYR A 351 -11.95 15.22 3.85
C TYR A 351 -10.64 14.40 3.94
N PRO A 352 -10.68 13.14 4.40
CA PRO A 352 -11.86 12.39 4.89
C PRO A 352 -12.44 13.02 6.15
N SER A 353 -13.76 13.20 6.14
CA SER A 353 -14.45 14.06 7.11
C SER A 353 -14.64 13.39 8.47
N TRP A 354 -14.62 12.05 8.48
CA TRP A 354 -14.72 11.22 9.69
C TRP A 354 -15.78 11.72 10.68
N LYS A 355 -16.92 12.19 10.15
CA LYS A 355 -18.07 12.57 10.96
C LYS A 355 -18.63 11.32 11.63
N CYS A 356 -19.32 11.51 12.76
CA CYS A 356 -20.20 10.47 13.28
C CYS A 356 -21.13 10.08 12.12
N ALA A 357 -21.06 8.83 11.70
CA ALA A 357 -21.94 8.27 10.70
C ALA A 357 -22.34 6.90 11.24
N ASP A 358 -23.58 6.50 11.02
CA ASP A 358 -24.08 5.19 11.48
C ASP A 358 -23.29 4.03 10.87
N LEU A 359 -22.56 4.33 9.79
CA LEU A 359 -21.76 3.40 9.03
C LEU A 359 -20.38 3.97 8.75
N PRO A 360 -19.33 3.14 8.84
CA PRO A 360 -17.98 3.57 8.56
C PRO A 360 -17.82 3.99 7.10
N ARG A 361 -17.07 5.06 6.89
CA ARG A 361 -16.78 5.63 5.58
C ARG A 361 -15.48 5.03 5.07
N THR A 362 -15.55 3.83 4.53
CA THR A 362 -14.39 3.02 4.14
C THR A 362 -14.10 3.05 2.64
N THR A 363 -14.82 3.88 1.88
CA THR A 363 -14.68 3.99 0.43
C THR A 363 -14.77 5.45 0.02
N VAL A 364 -14.47 5.73 -1.24
CA VAL A 364 -14.48 7.11 -1.76
C VAL A 364 -15.44 7.24 -2.95
N ALA A 365 -15.92 8.47 -3.15
CA ALA A 365 -16.54 8.91 -4.40
C ALA A 365 -15.95 10.24 -4.87
N MET A 366 -16.16 10.51 -6.15
CA MET A 366 -15.66 11.67 -6.89
C MET A 366 -16.81 12.65 -7.17
N GLU A 367 -16.53 13.95 -7.00
CA GLU A 367 -17.37 15.07 -7.45
C GLU A 367 -16.56 16.00 -8.36
N THR A 368 -15.64 16.74 -7.77
CA THR A 368 -14.45 17.36 -8.40
C THR A 368 -13.18 16.98 -7.62
N HIS A 369 -13.38 16.46 -6.42
CA HIS A 369 -12.38 15.97 -5.48
C HIS A 369 -12.95 14.72 -4.79
N TYR A 370 -12.08 13.96 -4.12
CA TYR A 370 -12.42 12.80 -3.33
C TYR A 370 -13.14 13.16 -2.03
N MET A 371 -14.19 12.38 -1.73
CA MET A 371 -14.94 12.42 -0.49
C MET A 371 -15.16 11.01 0.06
N ASP A 372 -14.94 10.84 1.37
CA ASP A 372 -15.17 9.56 2.06
C ASP A 372 -16.67 9.27 2.21
N ILE A 373 -17.09 8.08 1.78
CA ILE A 373 -18.47 7.59 1.90
C ILE A 373 -18.51 6.10 2.31
N PRO A 374 -19.65 5.61 2.84
CA PRO A 374 -19.79 4.20 3.20
C PRO A 374 -19.77 3.26 1.99
N ALA A 375 -19.29 2.03 2.21
CA ALA A 375 -19.23 0.98 1.18
C ALA A 375 -20.61 0.68 0.54
N MET A 376 -21.68 0.68 1.34
CA MET A 376 -23.04 0.39 0.86
C MET A 376 -23.70 1.53 0.07
N ALA A 377 -23.12 2.72 0.05
CA ALA A 377 -23.71 3.84 -0.68
C ALA A 377 -23.67 3.53 -2.19
N ARG A 378 -24.82 3.30 -2.81
CA ARG A 378 -24.88 3.01 -4.24
C ARG A 378 -24.63 4.30 -5.03
N ARG A 379 -23.70 4.27 -5.98
CA ARG A 379 -23.32 5.42 -6.80
C ARG A 379 -23.02 4.95 -8.22
N ASN A 380 -23.20 5.86 -9.19
CA ASN A 380 -22.88 5.60 -10.59
C ASN A 380 -21.37 5.46 -10.77
N LEU A 381 -20.96 4.82 -11.86
CA LEU A 381 -19.56 4.74 -12.26
C LEU A 381 -19.31 5.63 -13.48
N ILE A 382 -18.07 6.12 -13.56
CA ILE A 382 -17.49 6.57 -14.82
C ILE A 382 -16.46 5.50 -15.17
N CYS A 383 -16.56 5.01 -16.39
CA CYS A 383 -15.62 4.05 -16.94
C CYS A 383 -14.74 4.75 -17.96
N SER A 384 -13.49 4.31 -18.07
CA SER A 384 -12.59 4.61 -19.17
C SER A 384 -12.14 3.30 -19.81
N TYR A 385 -11.52 3.37 -20.98
CA TYR A 385 -11.04 2.20 -21.72
C TYR A 385 -9.79 2.57 -22.54
N GLY A 386 -9.03 1.56 -22.96
CA GLY A 386 -7.70 1.73 -23.55
C GLY A 386 -6.57 1.54 -22.53
N THR A 387 -5.39 2.10 -22.78
CA THR A 387 -4.21 1.92 -21.91
C THR A 387 -4.34 2.74 -20.63
N PRO A 388 -4.48 2.15 -19.43
CA PRO A 388 -4.59 2.92 -18.18
C PRO A 388 -3.32 3.77 -17.93
N PRO A 389 -3.39 4.84 -17.13
CA PRO A 389 -2.22 5.64 -16.80
C PRO A 389 -1.16 4.77 -16.10
N ASN A 390 0.09 4.83 -16.57
CA ASN A 390 1.21 4.12 -15.95
C ASN A 390 1.53 4.78 -14.60
N LEU A 391 1.03 4.20 -13.52
CA LEU A 391 1.27 4.67 -12.16
C LEU A 391 2.47 3.92 -11.57
N PRO A 392 3.39 4.63 -10.88
CA PRO A 392 4.49 3.95 -10.21
C PRO A 392 3.95 2.89 -9.24
N PRO A 393 4.40 1.63 -9.33
CA PRO A 393 3.95 0.59 -8.42
C PRO A 393 4.35 0.95 -6.99
N VAL A 394 3.45 0.73 -6.03
CA VAL A 394 3.77 0.91 -4.61
C VAL A 394 4.68 -0.22 -4.17
N LYS A 395 5.81 0.12 -3.55
CA LYS A 395 6.63 -0.87 -2.83
C LYS A 395 5.84 -1.35 -1.62
N LEU A 396 5.44 -2.63 -1.63
CA LEU A 396 4.59 -3.23 -0.60
C LEU A 396 5.22 -3.12 0.79
N GLU A 397 6.55 -3.10 0.86
CA GLU A 397 7.34 -2.91 2.07
C GLU A 397 7.15 -1.52 2.69
N GLU A 398 6.93 -0.49 1.87
CA GLU A 398 6.67 0.88 2.34
C GLU A 398 5.25 1.04 2.93
N GLN A 399 4.39 0.01 2.81
CA GLN A 399 3.04 -0.03 3.38
C GLN A 399 2.99 -0.61 4.80
N CYS A 400 4.05 -1.32 5.20
CA CYS A 400 4.13 -1.93 6.52
C CYS A 400 4.63 -0.94 7.56
N ASN A 401 4.26 -1.18 8.82
CA ASN A 401 4.89 -0.51 9.94
C ASN A 401 6.43 -0.63 9.79
N LYS A 402 7.20 0.41 10.12
CA LYS A 402 8.68 0.40 10.03
C LYS A 402 9.34 -0.79 10.75
N LEU A 403 8.62 -1.42 11.67
CA LEU A 403 9.03 -2.59 12.44
C LEU A 403 8.38 -3.90 11.96
N ALA A 404 7.80 -3.89 10.77
CA ALA A 404 7.17 -5.02 10.10
C ALA A 404 7.72 -5.15 8.67
N HIS A 405 7.54 -6.33 8.09
CA HIS A 405 7.80 -6.59 6.68
C HIS A 405 6.56 -7.21 6.04
N TRP A 406 6.46 -7.08 4.71
CA TRP A 406 5.40 -7.71 3.95
C TRP A 406 5.67 -9.21 3.81
N ASP A 407 4.72 -10.03 4.26
CA ASP A 407 4.74 -11.48 4.07
C ASP A 407 3.86 -11.82 2.84
N SER A 408 4.51 -12.30 1.77
CA SER A 408 3.84 -12.62 0.51
C SER A 408 2.90 -13.84 0.61
N ASP A 409 3.20 -14.79 1.51
CA ASP A 409 2.41 -16.02 1.67
C ASP A 409 1.14 -15.73 2.48
N LYS A 410 1.21 -14.82 3.44
CA LYS A 410 0.05 -14.34 4.22
C LYS A 410 -0.71 -13.21 3.55
N GLY A 411 -0.10 -12.52 2.58
CA GLY A 411 -0.66 -11.32 1.96
C GLY A 411 -0.87 -10.18 2.97
N SER A 412 -0.01 -10.09 3.98
CA SER A 412 -0.15 -9.12 5.09
C SER A 412 1.21 -8.71 5.66
N CYS A 413 1.27 -7.54 6.30
CA CYS A 413 2.42 -7.16 7.11
C CYS A 413 2.55 -8.08 8.34
N VAL A 414 3.78 -8.41 8.73
CA VAL A 414 4.09 -9.17 9.94
C VAL A 414 5.20 -8.44 10.69
N CYS A 415 5.04 -8.28 12.01
CA CYS A 415 6.08 -7.68 12.83
C CYS A 415 7.38 -8.47 12.72
N ASN A 416 8.52 -7.76 12.65
CA ASN A 416 9.84 -8.39 12.62
C ASN A 416 10.09 -9.25 13.87
N ASP A 417 9.54 -8.83 15.01
CA ASP A 417 9.33 -9.67 16.19
C ASP A 417 7.84 -10.01 16.31
N PRO A 418 7.43 -11.27 16.13
CA PRO A 418 6.02 -11.67 16.27
C PRO A 418 5.44 -11.39 17.66
N SER A 419 6.25 -11.47 18.73
CA SER A 419 5.81 -11.21 20.11
C SER A 419 5.60 -9.72 20.40
N ALA A 420 6.13 -8.86 19.55
CA ALA A 420 5.90 -7.43 19.57
C ALA A 420 4.57 -7.02 18.93
N ASP A 421 3.79 -7.95 18.37
CA ASP A 421 2.50 -7.62 17.77
C ASP A 421 1.52 -7.06 18.82
N GLY A 422 0.90 -5.93 18.49
CA GLY A 422 -0.04 -5.24 19.35
C GLY A 422 -1.23 -6.08 19.77
N ARG A 423 -1.68 -6.99 18.90
CA ARG A 423 -2.78 -7.92 19.21
C ARG A 423 -2.41 -8.85 20.35
N LEU A 424 -1.13 -9.21 20.46
CA LEU A 424 -0.61 -10.07 21.53
C LEU A 424 -0.33 -9.29 22.81
N LYS A 425 0.29 -8.10 22.70
CA LYS A 425 0.66 -7.31 23.88
C LYS A 425 -0.52 -6.60 24.55
N TYR A 426 -1.46 -6.06 23.77
CA TYR A 426 -2.65 -5.37 24.30
C TYR A 426 -3.91 -5.78 23.54
N PRO A 427 -4.39 -7.02 23.73
CA PRO A 427 -5.54 -7.55 23.00
C PRO A 427 -6.80 -6.71 23.17
N GLU A 428 -7.06 -6.15 24.36
CA GLU A 428 -8.24 -5.30 24.59
C GLU A 428 -8.26 -4.02 23.72
N LYS A 429 -7.09 -3.56 23.28
CA LYS A 429 -6.92 -2.34 22.49
C LYS A 429 -6.70 -2.62 21.01
N PHE A 430 -6.04 -3.73 20.70
CA PHE A 430 -5.58 -4.04 19.35
C PHE A 430 -6.11 -5.36 18.77
N LYS A 431 -6.99 -6.11 19.43
CA LYS A 431 -7.57 -7.35 18.86
C LYS A 431 -8.21 -7.16 17.48
N ASP A 432 -8.72 -5.97 17.20
CA ASP A 432 -9.38 -5.61 15.95
C ASP A 432 -8.40 -5.05 14.89
N TYR A 433 -7.09 -5.02 15.18
CA TYR A 433 -6.02 -4.65 14.27
C TYR A 433 -5.49 -5.91 13.58
N PRO A 434 -4.87 -5.81 12.40
CA PRO A 434 -4.25 -6.95 11.74
C PRO A 434 -2.89 -7.25 12.36
N GLU A 435 -2.37 -8.42 12.00
CA GLU A 435 -0.96 -8.74 12.23
C GLU A 435 -0.06 -7.66 11.62
N GLY A 436 1.03 -7.31 12.29
CA GLY A 436 2.06 -6.43 11.72
C GLY A 436 1.70 -4.94 11.55
N ALA A 437 0.46 -4.51 11.81
CA ALA A 437 0.11 -3.09 11.72
C ALA A 437 0.62 -2.27 12.90
N VAL A 438 0.64 -2.88 14.08
CA VAL A 438 1.15 -2.24 15.31
C VAL A 438 2.18 -3.17 15.90
N CYS A 439 3.45 -2.82 15.70
CA CYS A 439 4.59 -3.58 16.22
C CYS A 439 5.26 -2.78 17.32
N PHE A 440 5.34 -3.39 18.50
CA PHE A 440 5.88 -2.83 19.72
C PHE A 440 7.30 -3.30 19.93
N ASP A 441 8.24 -2.65 19.25
CA ASP A 441 9.65 -2.90 19.48
C ASP A 441 10.35 -1.65 20.01
N CYS A 442 10.08 -1.33 21.28
CA CYS A 442 10.78 -0.23 21.96
C CYS A 442 12.24 -0.60 22.31
N GLU A 443 12.57 -1.88 22.22
CA GLU A 443 13.85 -2.48 22.61
C GLU A 443 14.85 -2.50 21.43
N ASN A 444 14.40 -2.68 20.19
CA ASN A 444 15.24 -2.69 18.99
C ASN A 444 14.90 -1.60 17.95
N ALA A 445 13.96 -0.68 18.23
CA ALA A 445 13.73 0.46 17.36
C ALA A 445 15.03 1.29 17.19
N VAL A 446 15.45 1.48 15.92
CA VAL A 446 16.64 2.26 15.49
C VAL A 446 16.55 3.77 15.83
N ILE A 447 15.54 4.17 16.59
CA ILE A 447 15.28 5.55 16.98
C ILE A 447 16.18 5.91 18.15
N THR A 448 17.06 6.89 17.96
CA THR A 448 17.86 7.45 19.05
C THR A 448 16.99 8.37 19.91
N ARG A 449 16.95 8.13 21.22
CA ARG A 449 16.11 8.86 22.17
C ARG A 449 16.94 9.40 23.32
N SER A 450 16.69 10.64 23.69
CA SER A 450 17.21 11.25 24.91
C SER A 450 16.05 11.52 25.87
N ILE A 451 16.13 10.94 27.07
CA ILE A 451 15.11 11.04 28.11
C ILE A 451 15.70 11.75 29.33
N VAL A 452 15.01 12.76 29.84
CA VAL A 452 15.33 13.34 31.15
C VAL A 452 14.22 13.02 32.12
N PHE A 453 14.56 12.34 33.21
CA PHE A 453 13.65 12.16 34.33
C PHE A 453 13.72 13.39 35.24
N ILE A 454 12.57 13.88 35.68
CA ILE A 454 12.44 14.91 36.72
C ILE A 454 11.73 14.26 37.90
N LEU A 455 12.42 14.13 39.04
CA LEU A 455 11.87 13.56 40.26
C LEU A 455 11.61 14.63 41.31
N ASP A 456 10.51 14.50 42.03
CA ASP A 456 10.13 15.46 43.07
C ASP A 456 10.81 15.15 44.40
N GLY A 457 11.68 16.06 44.85
CA GLY A 457 12.36 16.03 46.15
C GLY A 457 11.76 17.00 47.16
N SER A 458 10.58 17.55 46.88
CA SER A 458 9.91 18.48 47.78
C SER A 458 9.36 17.79 49.03
N GLY A 459 9.12 18.57 50.09
CA GLY A 459 8.73 18.09 51.42
C GLY A 459 7.42 17.29 51.47
N THR A 460 6.54 17.47 50.50
CA THR A 460 5.21 16.83 50.39
C THR A 460 5.28 15.39 49.87
N VAL A 461 6.39 14.99 49.27
CA VAL A 461 6.59 13.67 48.64
C VAL A 461 6.70 12.54 49.67
N THR A 462 7.22 12.84 50.87
CA THR A 462 7.60 11.89 51.93
C THR A 462 8.77 10.94 51.57
N PRO A 463 9.46 10.34 52.56
CA PRO A 463 10.54 9.38 52.29
C PRO A 463 10.09 8.15 51.48
N GLU A 464 8.87 7.65 51.70
CA GLU A 464 8.36 6.53 50.92
C GLU A 464 8.10 6.94 49.47
N GLY A 465 7.46 8.10 49.24
CA GLY A 465 7.23 8.60 47.88
C GLY A 465 8.54 8.82 47.12
N TRP A 466 9.58 9.33 47.80
CA TRP A 466 10.92 9.47 47.22
C TRP A 466 11.48 8.13 46.77
N ARG A 467 11.43 7.10 47.63
CA ARG A 467 11.87 5.74 47.28
C ARG A 467 11.10 5.19 46.05
N ARG A 468 9.77 5.35 46.03
CA ARG A 468 8.91 4.88 44.93
C ARG A 468 9.23 5.52 43.59
N GLN A 469 9.51 6.83 43.58
CA GLN A 469 9.92 7.54 42.37
C GLN A 469 11.23 6.99 41.80
N LYS A 470 12.24 6.78 42.64
CA LYS A 470 13.54 6.23 42.23
C LYS A 470 13.39 4.82 41.65
N GLU A 471 12.62 3.96 42.32
CA GLU A 471 12.34 2.59 41.86
C GLU A 471 11.60 2.57 40.51
N PHE A 472 10.56 3.42 40.37
CA PHE A 472 9.79 3.52 39.14
C PHE A 472 10.65 3.98 37.96
N MET A 473 11.44 5.04 38.15
CA MET A 473 12.40 5.53 37.16
C MET A 473 13.34 4.40 36.71
N MET A 474 13.96 3.69 37.65
CA MET A 474 14.89 2.61 37.33
C MET A 474 14.23 1.47 36.56
N LYS A 475 12.97 1.16 36.89
CA LYS A 475 12.18 0.16 36.16
C LYS A 475 11.95 0.58 34.70
N VAL A 476 11.63 1.85 34.45
CA VAL A 476 11.43 2.39 33.09
C VAL A 476 12.73 2.38 32.31
N ILE A 477 13.83 2.89 32.87
CA ILE A 477 15.12 2.98 32.19
C ILE A 477 15.61 1.58 31.77
N LYS A 478 15.54 0.59 32.67
CA LYS A 478 15.97 -0.79 32.38
C LYS A 478 15.17 -1.48 31.27
N TYR A 479 13.97 -0.99 30.96
CA TYR A 479 13.13 -1.56 29.91
C TYR A 479 13.46 -1.00 28.52
N ILE A 480 14.16 0.14 28.43
CA ILE A 480 14.45 0.82 27.16
C ILE A 480 15.93 0.63 26.81
N LYS A 481 16.23 -0.08 25.71
CA LYS A 481 17.61 -0.22 25.21
C LYS A 481 18.05 1.01 24.40
N ASN A 482 19.37 1.19 24.30
CA ASN A 482 20.01 2.25 23.51
C ASN A 482 19.52 3.67 23.85
N VAL A 483 19.12 3.90 25.11
CA VAL A 483 18.63 5.20 25.59
C VAL A 483 19.76 6.06 26.13
N ARG A 484 19.72 7.35 25.81
CA ARG A 484 20.51 8.37 26.50
C ARG A 484 19.63 8.97 27.59
N VAL A 485 20.11 8.97 28.83
CA VAL A 485 19.27 9.31 29.99
C VAL A 485 19.97 10.30 30.92
N GLY A 486 19.22 11.29 31.38
CA GLY A 486 19.61 12.22 32.44
C GLY A 486 18.57 12.31 33.55
N LEU A 487 18.94 12.95 34.66
CA LEU A 487 18.13 13.08 35.86
C LEU A 487 18.24 14.49 36.45
N VAL A 488 17.09 15.11 36.70
CA VAL A 488 16.93 16.38 37.41
C VAL A 488 16.09 16.13 38.66
N VAL A 489 16.42 16.80 39.76
CA VAL A 489 15.66 16.73 41.01
C VAL A 489 15.01 18.07 41.28
N ILE A 490 13.68 18.07 41.49
CA ILE A 490 12.93 19.24 41.95
C ILE A 490 13.32 19.49 43.40
N SER A 491 13.78 20.70 43.66
CA SER A 491 14.08 21.19 45.00
C SER A 491 13.97 22.70 45.04
N ALA A 492 14.18 23.31 46.21
CA ALA A 492 14.29 24.77 46.35
C ALA A 492 15.28 25.37 45.33
N ARG A 493 16.38 24.66 45.06
CA ARG A 493 17.34 24.93 43.99
C ARG A 493 17.42 23.73 43.04
N SER A 494 16.38 23.49 42.25
CA SER A 494 16.35 22.38 41.29
C SER A 494 17.62 22.29 40.44
N TYR A 495 18.16 21.09 40.30
CA TYR A 495 19.50 20.86 39.76
C TYR A 495 19.59 19.53 38.99
N PRO A 496 20.51 19.43 38.00
CA PRO A 496 20.80 18.17 37.33
C PRO A 496 21.62 17.25 38.26
N GLU A 497 21.08 16.10 38.64
CA GLU A 497 21.79 15.08 39.42
C GLU A 497 22.69 14.24 38.50
N ILE A 498 22.19 13.87 37.32
CA ILE A 498 22.92 13.07 36.33
C ILE A 498 22.74 13.73 34.95
N LEU A 499 23.85 14.14 34.34
CA LEU A 499 23.85 14.66 32.97
C LEU A 499 23.54 13.54 31.97
N ILE A 500 22.99 13.91 30.80
CA ILE A 500 22.60 12.95 29.77
C ILE A 500 23.83 12.21 29.23
N ASP A 501 23.80 10.89 29.31
CA ASP A 501 24.68 10.01 28.53
C ASP A 501 23.97 8.68 28.24
N HIS A 502 24.59 7.81 27.44
CA HIS A 502 24.11 6.44 27.25
C HIS A 502 23.96 5.75 28.59
N PHE A 503 22.80 5.11 28.82
CA PHE A 503 22.50 4.50 30.10
C PHE A 503 23.60 3.54 30.56
N GLU A 504 24.20 2.75 29.66
CA GLU A 504 25.30 1.86 30.02
C GLU A 504 26.52 2.57 30.63
N ASN A 505 26.81 3.81 30.20
CA ASN A 505 27.92 4.61 30.76
C ASN A 505 27.60 5.19 32.14
N VAL A 506 26.32 5.52 32.38
CA VAL A 506 25.86 6.17 33.62
C VAL A 506 25.10 5.23 34.55
N LYS A 507 25.00 3.95 34.22
CA LYS A 507 24.25 2.92 34.95
C LYS A 507 24.64 2.87 36.42
N PHE A 508 25.94 2.87 36.72
CA PHE A 508 26.44 2.89 38.09
C PHE A 508 26.00 4.14 38.87
N ARG A 509 25.91 5.32 38.22
CA ARG A 509 25.44 6.55 38.87
C ARG A 509 23.96 6.47 39.23
N PHE A 510 23.14 5.88 38.35
CA PHE A 510 21.73 5.63 38.60
C PHE A 510 21.49 4.57 39.69
N GLU A 511 22.26 3.47 39.67
CA GLU A 511 22.21 2.44 40.72
C GLU A 511 22.68 2.99 42.07
N ASN A 512 23.74 3.81 42.08
CA ASN A 512 24.19 4.51 43.27
C ASN A 512 23.12 5.49 43.77
N PHE A 513 22.52 6.31 42.89
CA PHE A 513 21.44 7.22 43.26
C PHE A 513 20.23 6.47 43.87
N LEU A 514 19.87 5.32 43.33
CA LEU A 514 18.81 4.46 43.89
C LEU A 514 19.15 4.05 45.33
N MET A 515 20.39 3.63 45.60
CA MET A 515 20.82 3.08 46.88
C MET A 515 21.17 4.15 47.93
N THR A 516 21.89 5.20 47.56
CA THR A 516 22.56 6.11 48.51
C THR A 516 21.94 7.51 48.59
N ARG A 517 21.14 7.93 47.59
CA ARG A 517 20.56 9.28 47.62
C ARG A 517 19.46 9.39 48.67
N GLU A 518 19.73 10.17 49.70
CA GLU A 518 18.77 10.57 50.73
C GLU A 518 17.66 11.47 50.19
N TYR A 519 16.54 11.52 50.91
CA TYR A 519 15.38 12.35 50.56
C TYR A 519 15.72 13.84 50.79
N PRO A 520 15.63 14.71 49.77
CA PRO A 520 16.06 16.10 49.90
C PRO A 520 15.26 16.93 50.90
N TRP A 521 13.94 16.69 51.02
CA TRP A 521 13.03 17.40 51.91
C TRP A 521 13.11 18.94 51.79
N THR A 522 12.89 19.44 50.57
CA THR A 522 13.02 20.88 50.26
C THR A 522 11.73 21.49 49.68
N TRP A 523 11.79 22.71 49.16
CA TRP A 523 10.67 23.35 48.48
C TRP A 523 10.55 22.94 47.00
N THR A 524 9.48 23.37 46.34
CA THR A 524 9.11 22.97 44.98
C THR A 524 9.49 24.06 43.98
N ALA A 525 10.34 23.75 43.00
CA ALA A 525 10.66 24.66 41.89
C ALA A 525 10.65 23.89 40.56
N ILE A 526 9.45 23.66 40.02
CA ILE A 526 9.17 22.95 38.77
C ILE A 526 9.74 23.73 37.58
N GLY A 527 9.53 25.04 37.50
CA GLY A 527 10.01 25.84 36.39
C GLY A 527 11.53 25.77 36.20
N PRO A 528 12.34 26.00 37.25
CA PRO A 528 13.78 25.75 37.19
C PRO A 528 14.16 24.31 36.83
N ALA A 529 13.40 23.29 37.27
CA ALA A 529 13.66 21.89 36.88
C ALA A 529 13.39 21.63 35.39
N LEU A 530 12.31 22.19 34.84
CA LEU A 530 12.00 22.13 33.41
C LEU A 530 13.07 22.87 32.59
N TYR A 531 13.59 23.98 33.08
CA TYR A 531 14.72 24.69 32.46
C TYR A 531 15.96 23.80 32.35
N GLU A 532 16.37 23.15 33.46
CA GLU A 532 17.55 22.26 33.46
C GLU A 532 17.37 21.09 32.49
N ALA A 533 16.20 20.45 32.51
CA ALA A 533 15.89 19.36 31.60
C ALA A 533 15.88 19.79 30.13
N ARG A 534 15.25 20.92 29.82
CA ARG A 534 15.24 21.52 28.47
C ARG A 534 16.64 21.87 28.01
N TRP A 535 17.45 22.47 28.88
CA TRP A 535 18.84 22.81 28.57
C TRP A 535 19.69 21.58 28.27
N MET A 536 19.57 20.53 29.09
CA MET A 536 20.23 19.24 28.82
C MET A 536 19.81 18.66 27.46
N LEU A 537 18.51 18.60 27.17
CA LEU A 537 17.98 18.06 25.91
C LEU A 537 18.30 18.94 24.70
N SER A 538 18.53 20.24 24.87
CA SER A 538 18.90 21.14 23.76
C SER A 538 20.23 20.77 23.12
N LYS A 539 21.13 20.15 23.88
CA LYS A 539 22.46 19.72 23.43
C LYS A 539 22.46 18.37 22.71
N GLU A 540 21.36 17.64 22.78
CA GLU A 540 21.24 16.31 22.21
C GLU A 540 20.87 16.39 20.72
N THR A 541 21.46 15.51 19.91
CA THR A 541 21.18 15.39 18.47
C THR A 541 20.18 14.27 18.15
N THR A 542 19.62 13.64 19.18
CA THR A 542 18.68 12.53 19.05
C THR A 542 17.36 12.99 18.43
N THR A 543 16.73 12.06 17.70
CA THR A 543 15.47 12.31 16.99
C THR A 543 14.30 12.56 17.94
N GLN A 544 14.35 11.99 19.14
CA GLN A 544 13.31 12.13 20.16
C GLN A 544 13.89 12.65 21.47
N LYS A 545 13.24 13.70 21.98
CA LYS A 545 13.59 14.36 23.24
C LYS A 545 12.37 14.30 24.14
N ILE A 546 12.52 13.63 25.28
CA ILE A 546 11.41 13.32 26.18
C ILE A 546 11.77 13.73 27.60
N ILE A 547 10.82 14.37 28.29
CA ILE A 547 10.86 14.60 29.73
C ILE A 547 9.81 13.70 30.36
N VAL A 548 10.21 12.92 31.37
CA VAL A 548 9.29 12.17 32.23
C VAL A 548 9.35 12.80 33.62
N MET A 549 8.31 13.54 33.98
CA MET A 549 8.24 14.25 35.25
C MET A 549 7.29 13.54 36.21
N ILE A 550 7.75 13.31 37.44
CA ILE A 550 6.95 12.74 38.53
C ILE A 550 6.92 13.78 39.64
N SER A 551 5.73 14.29 39.97
CA SER A 551 5.55 15.32 41.00
C SER A 551 4.10 15.33 41.51
N ASP A 552 3.88 15.87 42.70
CA ASP A 552 2.55 16.07 43.27
C ASP A 552 1.82 17.30 42.68
N GLY A 553 2.50 18.09 41.84
CA GLY A 553 1.92 19.16 41.04
C GLY A 553 1.80 20.52 41.70
N ASP A 554 2.56 20.75 42.77
CA ASP A 554 2.60 22.04 43.45
C ASP A 554 3.12 23.20 42.58
N GLU A 555 2.96 24.43 43.08
CA GLU A 555 3.48 25.64 42.43
C GLU A 555 4.95 25.87 42.76
N ASP A 556 5.63 26.64 41.91
CA ASP A 556 6.96 27.16 42.21
C ASP A 556 6.89 28.00 43.49
N GLN A 557 7.46 27.49 44.58
CA GLN A 557 7.46 28.14 45.87
C GLN A 557 8.78 27.91 46.59
N CYS A 558 9.22 28.92 47.34
CA CYS A 558 10.36 28.84 48.24
C CYS A 558 10.09 29.82 49.38
N LYS A 559 9.61 29.36 50.54
CA LYS A 559 9.12 30.25 51.62
C LYS A 559 10.03 30.30 52.86
N SER A 560 11.03 29.42 52.95
CA SER A 560 11.97 29.41 54.09
C SER A 560 12.98 30.56 54.00
N ARG A 561 13.66 30.87 55.12
CA ARG A 561 14.83 31.77 55.12
C ARG A 561 16.10 30.98 54.68
N PRO A 562 17.21 31.67 54.34
CA PRO A 562 18.49 31.02 54.09
C PRO A 562 18.87 30.05 55.23
N PRO A 563 19.51 28.90 54.93
CA PRO A 563 20.16 28.56 53.67
C PRO A 563 19.28 27.79 52.67
N ILE A 564 18.02 27.48 53.00
CA ILE A 564 17.15 26.63 52.16
C ILE A 564 16.59 27.41 50.96
N CYS A 565 16.22 28.67 51.17
CA CYS A 565 15.78 29.59 50.11
C CYS A 565 16.49 30.94 50.29
N GLY A 566 17.52 31.18 49.49
CA GLY A 566 18.22 32.47 49.40
C GLY A 566 17.75 33.30 48.20
N ASP A 567 18.45 34.42 47.97
CA ASP A 567 18.13 35.33 46.86
C ASP A 567 18.31 34.67 45.49
N GLU A 568 19.24 33.72 45.37
CA GLU A 568 19.50 32.99 44.14
C GLU A 568 18.32 32.09 43.75
N GLU A 569 17.76 31.34 44.70
CA GLU A 569 16.60 30.46 44.49
C GLU A 569 15.37 31.28 44.05
N HIS A 570 15.08 32.38 44.74
CA HIS A 570 14.01 33.30 44.36
C HIS A 570 14.23 33.92 42.98
N ARG A 571 15.47 34.29 42.66
CA ARG A 571 15.83 34.81 41.35
C ARG A 571 15.61 33.75 40.27
N ARG A 572 16.01 32.51 40.49
CA ARG A 572 15.84 31.41 39.52
C ARG A 572 14.37 31.11 39.26
N ILE A 573 13.54 31.06 40.31
CA ILE A 573 12.08 30.88 40.15
C ILE A 573 11.47 32.03 39.33
N ARG A 574 11.87 33.28 39.59
CA ARG A 574 11.38 34.43 38.80
C ARG A 574 11.83 34.41 37.34
N LEU A 575 13.06 33.93 37.08
CA LEU A 575 13.61 33.84 35.72
C LEU A 575 13.02 32.68 34.91
N HIS A 576 12.62 31.60 35.60
CA HIS A 576 12.14 30.37 34.98
C HIS A 576 10.80 29.93 35.58
N PRO A 577 9.68 30.68 35.39
CA PRO A 577 8.38 30.27 35.91
C PRO A 577 7.87 28.98 35.23
N GLN A 578 7.22 28.09 35.99
CA GLN A 578 6.78 26.77 35.51
C GLN A 578 5.93 26.79 34.24
N ARG A 579 5.02 27.76 34.08
CA ARG A 579 4.19 27.87 32.86
C ARG A 579 5.04 28.24 31.64
N GLN A 580 5.89 29.25 31.79
CA GLN A 580 6.73 29.75 30.72
C GLN A 580 7.76 28.70 30.29
N GLU A 581 8.39 27.99 31.23
CA GLU A 581 9.34 26.92 30.87
C GLU A 581 8.64 25.73 30.22
N ALA A 582 7.39 25.42 30.61
CA ALA A 582 6.61 24.40 29.93
C ALA A 582 6.29 24.80 28.48
N ASP A 583 5.90 26.06 28.23
CA ASP A 583 5.74 26.60 26.87
C ASP A 583 7.03 26.45 26.04
N LEU A 584 8.18 26.75 26.63
CA LEU A 584 9.49 26.63 25.97
C LEU A 584 9.89 25.18 25.70
N VAL A 585 9.55 24.24 26.60
CA VAL A 585 9.72 22.80 26.38
C VAL A 585 8.93 22.36 25.15
N TRP A 586 7.66 22.76 25.01
CA TRP A 586 6.86 22.38 23.85
C TRP A 586 7.30 23.05 22.56
N ALA A 587 7.72 24.32 22.63
CA ALA A 587 8.24 25.06 21.49
C ALA A 587 9.53 24.42 20.95
N ALA A 588 10.34 23.82 21.83
CA ALA A 588 11.54 23.07 21.46
C ALA A 588 11.24 21.67 20.88
N GLY A 589 9.97 21.30 20.70
CA GLY A 589 9.57 19.97 20.22
C GLY A 589 9.82 18.85 21.21
N ILE A 590 10.04 19.17 22.49
CA ILE A 590 10.29 18.18 23.55
C ILE A 590 8.94 17.65 24.03
N LYS A 591 8.81 16.31 24.06
CA LYS A 591 7.64 15.64 24.61
C LYS A 591 7.71 15.62 26.14
N LEU A 592 6.65 16.03 26.82
CA LEU A 592 6.55 15.99 28.28
C LEU A 592 5.48 14.98 28.70
N ILE A 593 5.87 13.97 29.46
CA ILE A 593 5.01 12.99 30.11
C ILE A 593 4.97 13.36 31.59
N TYR A 594 3.81 13.84 32.06
CA TYR A 594 3.66 14.29 33.44
C TYR A 594 2.85 13.29 34.27
N ILE A 595 3.52 12.58 35.18
CA ILE A 595 2.91 11.73 36.20
C ILE A 595 2.61 12.58 37.44
N VAL A 596 1.33 12.74 37.75
CA VAL A 596 0.86 13.68 38.77
C VAL A 596 0.35 12.89 39.96
N CYS A 597 1.10 12.89 41.06
CA CYS A 597 0.87 12.03 42.22
C CYS A 597 0.03 12.73 43.31
N THR A 598 -1.25 12.97 43.03
CA THR A 598 -2.18 13.54 44.01
C THR A 598 -3.65 13.31 43.64
N ASP A 599 -4.50 13.19 44.65
CA ASP A 599 -5.96 13.18 44.48
C ASP A 599 -6.53 14.56 44.11
N ARG A 600 -5.75 15.64 44.30
CA ARG A 600 -6.16 17.01 43.95
C ARG A 600 -6.47 17.17 42.47
N TYR A 601 -5.85 16.37 41.61
CA TYR A 601 -6.09 16.45 40.16
C TYR A 601 -7.56 16.18 39.78
N LYS A 602 -8.27 15.35 40.56
CA LYS A 602 -9.69 15.03 40.31
C LYS A 602 -10.64 16.04 40.97
N THR A 603 -10.19 16.72 42.02
CA THR A 603 -11.06 17.48 42.94
C THR A 603 -10.87 19.00 42.85
N ASP A 604 -9.71 19.48 42.40
CA ASP A 604 -9.36 20.89 42.32
C ASP A 604 -9.15 21.32 40.86
N ARG A 605 -10.08 22.17 40.37
CA ARG A 605 -10.10 22.61 38.97
C ARG A 605 -8.92 23.52 38.63
N ASP A 606 -8.48 24.38 39.55
CA ASP A 606 -7.40 25.33 39.28
C ASP A 606 -6.05 24.60 39.27
N PHE A 607 -5.88 23.66 40.20
CA PHE A 607 -4.77 22.72 40.21
C PHE A 607 -4.72 21.91 38.90
N ALA A 608 -5.85 21.29 38.51
CA ALA A 608 -5.93 20.51 37.29
C ALA A 608 -5.64 21.36 36.05
N SER A 609 -6.10 22.61 36.00
CA SER A 609 -5.82 23.53 34.90
C SER A 609 -4.33 23.88 34.80
N ARG A 610 -3.63 24.07 35.93
CA ARG A 610 -2.18 24.35 35.93
C ARG A 610 -1.38 23.14 35.45
N VAL A 611 -1.69 21.97 36.00
CA VAL A 611 -1.05 20.71 35.61
C VAL A 611 -1.32 20.40 34.14
N ALA A 612 -2.57 20.56 33.69
CA ALA A 612 -2.93 20.36 32.28
C ALA A 612 -2.25 21.37 31.36
N HIS A 613 -2.04 22.61 31.82
CA HIS A 613 -1.20 23.55 31.08
C HIS A 613 0.20 22.96 30.94
N ILE A 614 0.89 22.60 32.02
CA ILE A 614 2.24 22.02 32.00
C ILE A 614 2.32 20.73 31.16
N ALA A 615 1.30 19.89 31.17
CA ALA A 615 1.25 18.68 30.35
C ALA A 615 0.84 18.94 28.88
N ARG A 616 0.48 20.18 28.50
CA ARG A 616 -0.08 20.54 27.19
C ARG A 616 -1.41 19.84 26.87
N GLY A 617 -2.27 19.68 27.86
CA GLY A 617 -3.58 19.04 27.76
C GLY A 617 -3.86 18.12 28.96
N ILE A 618 -5.14 17.99 29.32
CA ILE A 618 -5.57 17.09 30.41
C ILE A 618 -5.25 15.63 30.06
N GLU A 619 -5.33 15.29 28.78
CA GLU A 619 -5.07 13.96 28.23
C GLU A 619 -3.58 13.55 28.26
N ASN A 620 -2.68 14.50 28.50
CA ASN A 620 -1.24 14.28 28.47
C ASN A 620 -0.63 14.19 29.89
N ALA A 621 -1.46 14.34 30.92
CA ALA A 621 -1.11 14.06 32.31
C ALA A 621 -1.60 12.66 32.71
N ILE A 622 -0.78 11.93 33.46
CA ILE A 622 -1.10 10.62 34.01
C ILE A 622 -1.36 10.81 35.51
N PRO A 623 -2.63 10.96 35.93
CA PRO A 623 -2.95 11.13 37.34
C PRO A 623 -2.77 9.82 38.10
N VAL A 624 -2.13 9.92 39.26
CA VAL A 624 -1.90 8.83 40.21
C VAL A 624 -2.34 9.34 41.58
N GLU A 625 -3.07 8.53 42.33
CA GLU A 625 -3.61 8.93 43.64
C GLU A 625 -2.47 9.27 44.61
N HIS A 626 -1.47 8.38 44.70
CA HIS A 626 -0.28 8.55 45.54
C HIS A 626 0.96 7.90 44.91
N TYR A 627 2.15 8.31 45.35
CA TYR A 627 3.42 7.72 44.92
C TYR A 627 3.52 6.20 45.16
N THR A 628 2.78 5.65 46.13
CA THR A 628 2.72 4.20 46.39
C THR A 628 1.94 3.43 45.32
N LYS A 629 1.17 4.13 44.47
CA LYS A 629 0.40 3.59 43.33
C LYS A 629 1.11 3.74 41.99
N LEU A 630 2.42 3.99 41.98
CA LEU A 630 3.28 3.87 40.80
C LEU A 630 3.45 2.39 40.43
N ASP A 631 2.35 1.75 40.03
CA ASP A 631 2.24 0.31 39.81
C ASP A 631 2.50 -0.08 38.35
N LYS A 632 2.16 -1.33 38.01
CA LYS A 632 2.33 -1.85 36.66
C LYS A 632 1.51 -1.07 35.61
N SER A 633 0.30 -0.61 35.95
CA SER A 633 -0.54 0.12 34.99
C SER A 633 0.07 1.46 34.63
N ILE A 634 0.60 2.20 35.62
CA ILE A 634 1.29 3.47 35.37
C ILE A 634 2.57 3.25 34.57
N PHE A 635 3.31 2.19 34.90
CA PHE A 635 4.49 1.79 34.14
C PHE A 635 4.18 1.51 32.67
N ASP A 636 3.14 0.71 32.40
CA ASP A 636 2.73 0.36 31.04
C ASP A 636 2.28 1.60 30.26
N ASN A 637 1.56 2.55 30.88
CA ASN A 637 1.14 3.81 30.25
C ASN A 637 2.32 4.72 29.90
N VAL A 638 3.30 4.83 30.79
CA VAL A 638 4.51 5.64 30.55
C VAL A 638 5.34 5.04 29.42
N LEU A 639 5.51 3.72 29.40
CA LEU A 639 6.17 3.04 28.30
C LEU A 639 5.41 3.24 26.98
N GLU A 640 4.07 3.12 26.99
CA GLU A 640 3.27 3.38 25.81
C GLU A 640 3.54 4.79 25.26
N GLU A 641 3.57 5.80 26.12
CA GLU A 641 3.85 7.17 25.69
C GLU A 641 5.29 7.38 25.23
N ILE A 642 6.30 6.80 25.90
CA ILE A 642 7.71 6.90 25.45
C ILE A 642 7.89 6.23 24.09
N CYS A 643 7.26 5.08 23.88
CA CYS A 643 7.43 4.27 22.68
C CYS A 643 6.49 4.67 21.52
N LYS A 644 5.58 5.63 21.73
CA LYS A 644 4.49 6.00 20.82
C LYS A 644 4.88 6.38 19.40
N GLU A 645 6.04 7.00 19.22
CA GLU A 645 6.51 7.35 17.90
C GLU A 645 7.30 6.21 17.22
N ALA A 646 7.79 5.23 17.99
CA ALA A 646 8.17 3.92 17.45
C ALA A 646 6.94 3.17 16.89
N MET A 647 5.77 3.41 17.48
CA MET A 647 4.48 2.86 17.05
C MET A 647 3.87 3.59 15.85
N ALA A 648 4.31 4.82 15.56
CA ALA A 648 3.77 5.68 14.49
C ALA A 648 4.67 5.71 13.23
N GLY A 649 5.62 4.79 13.12
CA GLY A 649 6.45 4.61 11.95
C GLY A 649 5.66 4.06 10.77
N LEU A 650 4.93 4.92 10.07
CA LEU A 650 4.77 4.92 8.62
C LEU A 650 5.30 6.28 8.14
#